data_AF-A0A940C041-F1
#
_entry.id   AF-A0A940C041-F1
#
_cell.length_a   1.000
_cell.length_b   1.000
_cell.length_c   1.000
_cell.angle_alpha   90.00
_cell.angle_beta   90.00
_cell.angle_gamma   90.00
#
_symmetry.space_group_name_H-M   'P 1'
#
loop_
_entity.id
_entity.type
_entity.pdbx_description
1 polymer ?
#
loop_
_entity_poly.entity_id
_entity_poly.type
_entity_poly.pdbx_seq_one_letter_code
_entity_poly.pdbx_strand_id
1 'polypeptide(L)'
;MKKIVSLLLAAVMTALLLPAGASASGDAAEITAQVSKNGQYVEINVKLSDTDLSAAGGRDLLLWAVDPGTSPGDSAPVVTGIKPKASLSVKAPVKERGCPGYVLGYETDDGGAAILAGPAYVSDPGVFAQYTYEQPAVTGKKGLDIKMPADAQLLGVSHTVVTVMLNEFIKDGSENSISYKCGTTTYYFDKTKTAVLDYTVKTYSDAGIRVYLQLLLGPRADGQPEYLYFSGADRDAANFAFNTGSAEACGALYALVSYLTEKYTSGQSGFCGNFIVGREVNSNRYGNNAGPMSLSAYTAAYATELRIVDAAARSVYSDARVFVSVANNFNKPSYDNNADPTLDYSVMDFLSSLSKTVSDGGDFPWCLSVDPYNVDRTRADFRGAEGAEYSYESRYVTMDNINIITSLLSQPAYMYNGERRRVIIGEISYPCAGNSEQAQKAQAAAYALAYYKAEANSQIDAIIYASHVDDADSAGNCGLYTREDGTNDTAAAEKIIYRVFRYIDTEYSSVITEQCLSYYGLVSWGEAVSGYDPSNLAKRTVISGTAMIDEPSAKGSLDRLTDFNGADLMFYPSENARLLTTQADPDAKALYGSENSLLAELYAVSPVEYRGATACREFDVSGASHAVVDVMINSTSGGIADVMLRIKGSDAEGAETVYEGIAAVTVGQYYRLYFDLQEYMRSNDGKASSVSVWVKPHKGSENGEYTMLLNGVSVMREGGRAKAGTVFKTILIILISIAVIAAAAYGIMYLRALINYRKKKKRIEEKRRRKSGERI
;
A
#
# COMPACT_ATOMS: atom_id res chain seq x y z
N MET A 1 -15.43 -5.96 -70.73
CA MET A 1 -15.10 -7.33 -70.26
C MET A 1 -13.58 -7.44 -70.25
N LYS A 2 -12.85 -7.89 -69.24
CA LYS A 2 -13.13 -8.44 -67.90
C LYS A 2 -11.74 -8.74 -67.32
N LYS A 3 -11.57 -8.52 -66.01
CA LYS A 3 -10.79 -9.36 -65.06
C LYS A 3 -9.24 -9.30 -65.20
N ILE A 4 -8.40 -9.13 -64.16
CA ILE A 4 -8.48 -9.34 -62.72
C ILE A 4 -7.46 -8.39 -62.06
N VAL A 5 -7.91 -7.61 -61.08
CA VAL A 5 -7.12 -6.95 -60.03
C VAL A 5 -7.89 -7.28 -58.75
N SER A 6 -7.31 -8.07 -57.85
CA SER A 6 -7.85 -8.35 -56.52
C SER A 6 -6.90 -9.26 -55.74
N LEU A 7 -6.18 -8.72 -54.75
CA LEU A 7 -5.89 -9.30 -53.42
C LEU A 7 -4.77 -8.50 -52.73
N LEU A 8 -5.17 -7.42 -52.06
CA LEU A 8 -4.44 -6.79 -50.96
C LEU A 8 -5.55 -6.31 -50.01
N LEU A 9 -5.98 -7.22 -49.13
CA LEU A 9 -7.00 -6.96 -48.13
C LEU A 9 -6.31 -6.28 -46.95
N ALA A 10 -6.53 -4.97 -46.83
CA ALA A 10 -6.17 -4.18 -45.67
C ALA A 10 -7.11 -4.54 -44.51
N ALA A 11 -6.58 -5.13 -43.44
CA ALA A 11 -7.24 -5.20 -42.15
C ALA A 11 -7.08 -3.83 -41.47
N VAL A 12 -7.98 -2.90 -41.80
CA VAL A 12 -8.11 -1.62 -41.11
C VAL A 12 -8.80 -1.88 -39.77
N MET A 13 -8.07 -1.65 -38.68
CA MET A 13 -8.64 -1.51 -37.33
C MET A 13 -9.80 -0.51 -37.41
N THR A 14 -11.02 -0.98 -37.18
CA THR A 14 -12.16 -0.11 -36.95
C THR A 14 -12.24 0.16 -35.45
N ALA A 15 -11.25 0.87 -34.91
CA ALA A 15 -11.55 1.74 -33.77
C ALA A 15 -12.57 2.75 -34.28
N LEU A 16 -13.65 3.03 -33.54
CA LEU A 16 -14.64 4.04 -33.92
C LEU A 16 -13.93 5.40 -34.15
N LEU A 17 -13.51 5.65 -35.38
CA LEU A 17 -13.36 6.98 -35.93
C LEU A 17 -14.80 7.48 -36.07
N LEU A 18 -15.27 8.22 -35.06
CA LEU A 18 -16.27 9.24 -35.30
C LEU A 18 -15.76 10.03 -36.52
N PRO A 19 -16.55 10.15 -37.60
CA PRO A 19 -16.13 10.99 -38.71
C PRO A 19 -15.95 12.40 -38.15
N ALA A 20 -14.72 12.92 -38.23
CA ALA A 20 -14.44 14.32 -38.07
C ALA A 20 -15.16 15.08 -39.20
N GLY A 21 -16.44 15.39 -38.97
CA GLY A 21 -17.32 16.08 -39.89
C GLY A 21 -18.03 17.21 -39.16
N ALA A 22 -17.59 18.44 -39.46
CA ALA A 22 -18.24 19.71 -39.18
C ALA A 22 -18.66 19.99 -37.73
N SER A 23 -17.95 20.95 -37.12
CA SER A 23 -18.45 21.75 -36.00
C SER A 23 -19.72 22.51 -36.42
N ALA A 24 -20.87 21.91 -36.15
CA ALA A 24 -22.14 22.61 -36.03
C ALA A 24 -22.56 22.52 -34.56
N SER A 25 -22.87 23.65 -33.94
CA SER A 25 -23.28 23.80 -32.54
C SER A 25 -24.71 23.26 -32.29
N GLY A 26 -24.96 22.00 -32.64
CA GLY A 26 -26.15 21.27 -32.19
C GLY A 26 -25.83 20.53 -30.89
N ASP A 27 -26.75 20.55 -29.92
CA ASP A 27 -26.66 19.71 -28.72
C ASP A 27 -26.44 18.26 -29.15
N ALA A 28 -25.29 17.66 -28.81
CA ALA A 28 -25.05 16.24 -29.05
C ALA A 28 -25.99 15.39 -28.17
N ALA A 29 -26.38 14.21 -28.64
CA ALA A 29 -27.15 13.28 -27.81
C ALA A 29 -26.38 12.94 -26.51
N GLU A 30 -27.08 12.99 -25.38
CA GLU A 30 -26.55 12.59 -24.07
C GLU A 30 -27.12 11.21 -23.71
N ILE A 31 -26.28 10.33 -23.17
CA ILE A 31 -26.69 9.01 -22.69
C ILE A 31 -25.99 8.69 -21.37
N THR A 32 -26.73 8.11 -20.43
CA THR A 32 -26.20 7.66 -19.13
C THR A 32 -26.70 6.26 -18.82
N ALA A 33 -25.90 5.48 -18.08
CA ALA A 33 -26.25 4.14 -17.64
C ALA A 33 -26.06 4.02 -16.11
N GLN A 34 -27.15 3.81 -15.39
CA GLN A 34 -27.14 3.73 -13.92
C GLN A 34 -27.76 2.41 -13.47
N VAL A 35 -27.08 1.69 -12.57
CA VAL A 35 -27.64 0.47 -11.98
C VAL A 35 -28.78 0.85 -11.05
N SER A 36 -29.90 0.13 -11.12
CA SER A 36 -31.03 0.34 -10.22
C SER A 36 -30.60 0.10 -8.77
N LYS A 37 -31.22 0.80 -7.81
CA LYS A 37 -30.87 0.67 -6.38
C LYS A 37 -30.89 -0.77 -5.83
N ASN A 38 -31.67 -1.65 -6.46
CA ASN A 38 -31.78 -3.06 -6.09
C ASN A 38 -30.93 -4.00 -6.96
N GLY A 39 -30.08 -3.47 -7.86
CA GLY A 39 -29.19 -4.24 -8.72
C GLY A 39 -29.88 -5.09 -9.79
N GLN A 40 -31.18 -4.89 -10.06
CA GLN A 40 -31.95 -5.77 -10.94
C GLN A 40 -31.93 -5.37 -12.42
N TYR A 41 -31.70 -4.10 -12.73
CA TYR A 41 -31.61 -3.61 -14.11
C TYR A 41 -30.68 -2.41 -14.20
N VAL A 42 -30.26 -2.06 -15.42
CA VAL A 42 -29.57 -0.80 -15.71
C VAL A 42 -30.56 0.15 -16.35
N GLU A 43 -30.76 1.32 -15.75
CA GLU A 43 -31.56 2.41 -16.29
C GLU A 43 -30.72 3.25 -17.25
N ILE A 44 -31.12 3.24 -18.51
CA ILE A 44 -30.47 3.98 -19.58
C ILE A 44 -31.31 5.22 -19.86
N ASN A 45 -30.78 6.41 -19.55
CA ASN A 45 -31.44 7.67 -19.83
C ASN A 45 -30.76 8.33 -21.03
N VAL A 46 -31.56 8.68 -22.05
CA VAL A 46 -31.08 9.28 -23.29
C VAL A 46 -31.81 10.57 -23.57
N LYS A 47 -31.06 11.61 -23.93
CA LYS A 47 -31.56 12.87 -24.47
C LYS A 47 -31.08 12.98 -25.92
N LEU A 48 -32.01 12.93 -26.86
CA LEU A 48 -31.73 13.00 -28.29
C LEU A 48 -31.90 14.43 -28.79
N SER A 49 -31.05 14.86 -29.71
CA SER A 49 -31.20 16.13 -30.41
C SER A 49 -32.28 16.05 -31.49
N ASP A 50 -32.73 17.20 -31.99
CA ASP A 50 -33.66 17.26 -33.13
C ASP A 50 -33.05 16.61 -34.39
N THR A 51 -31.72 16.67 -34.53
CA THR A 51 -30.98 16.02 -35.61
C THR A 51 -31.06 14.50 -35.48
N ASP A 52 -30.90 13.95 -34.27
CA ASP A 52 -30.97 12.51 -34.01
C ASP A 52 -32.38 11.97 -34.24
N LEU A 53 -33.40 12.71 -33.79
CA LEU A 53 -34.80 12.37 -34.03
C LEU A 53 -35.15 12.36 -35.52
N SER A 54 -34.60 13.31 -36.27
CA SER A 54 -34.75 13.38 -37.72
C SER A 54 -34.05 12.20 -38.41
N ALA A 55 -32.83 11.85 -37.97
CA ALA A 55 -32.07 10.72 -38.49
C ALA A 55 -32.75 9.36 -38.23
N ALA A 56 -33.36 9.19 -37.06
CA ALA A 56 -34.18 8.02 -36.76
C ALA A 56 -35.33 7.82 -37.75
N GLY A 57 -35.89 8.91 -38.30
CA GLY A 57 -36.90 8.86 -39.36
C GLY A 57 -38.18 8.13 -38.94
N GLY A 58 -38.51 8.12 -37.65
CA GLY A 58 -39.65 7.40 -37.08
C GLY A 58 -39.46 5.88 -36.95
N ARG A 59 -38.27 5.34 -37.25
CA ARG A 59 -37.92 3.94 -37.01
C ARG A 59 -37.89 3.63 -35.52
N ASP A 60 -38.19 2.38 -35.19
CA ASP A 60 -38.00 1.88 -33.84
C ASP A 60 -36.52 1.78 -33.52
N LEU A 61 -36.14 2.30 -32.38
CA LEU A 61 -34.77 2.27 -31.88
C LEU A 61 -34.49 0.95 -31.19
N LEU A 62 -33.21 0.61 -31.20
CA LEU A 62 -32.61 -0.56 -30.62
C LEU A 62 -31.57 -0.11 -29.59
N LEU A 63 -31.50 -0.83 -28.48
CA LEU A 63 -30.46 -0.66 -27.49
C LEU A 63 -29.56 -1.89 -27.51
N TRP A 64 -28.28 -1.70 -27.78
CA TRP A 64 -27.27 -2.75 -27.70
C TRP A 64 -26.47 -2.62 -26.41
N ALA A 65 -26.09 -3.76 -25.83
CA ALA A 65 -25.10 -3.85 -24.76
C ALA A 65 -23.83 -4.44 -25.37
N VAL A 66 -22.88 -3.56 -25.68
CA VAL A 66 -21.67 -3.81 -26.46
C VAL A 66 -20.53 -4.11 -25.49
N ASP A 67 -19.99 -5.32 -25.55
CA ASP A 67 -18.85 -5.70 -24.73
C ASP A 67 -17.58 -5.04 -25.30
N PRO A 68 -16.57 -4.71 -24.48
CA PRO A 68 -15.33 -4.11 -24.98
C PRO A 68 -14.69 -4.92 -26.12
N GLY A 69 -14.30 -4.23 -27.20
CA GLY A 69 -13.78 -4.87 -28.42
C GLY A 69 -14.83 -5.37 -29.41
N THR A 70 -16.12 -5.12 -29.17
CA THR A 70 -17.23 -5.46 -30.09
C THR A 70 -17.96 -4.20 -30.59
N SER A 71 -18.81 -4.34 -31.60
CA SER A 71 -19.61 -3.27 -32.21
C SER A 71 -21.13 -3.54 -32.10
N PRO A 72 -21.98 -2.49 -32.10
CA PRO A 72 -23.41 -2.65 -32.31
C PRO A 72 -23.69 -3.44 -33.60
N GLY A 73 -24.48 -4.51 -33.50
CA GLY A 73 -24.73 -5.44 -34.61
C GLY A 73 -23.96 -6.77 -34.53
N ASP A 74 -22.86 -6.83 -33.79
CA ASP A 74 -22.14 -8.11 -33.51
C ASP A 74 -22.97 -9.04 -32.61
N SER A 75 -23.91 -8.46 -31.86
CA SER A 75 -24.86 -9.18 -31.00
C SER A 75 -26.26 -8.61 -31.11
N ALA A 76 -27.25 -9.42 -30.73
CA ALA A 76 -28.64 -9.00 -30.71
C ALA A 76 -28.86 -7.84 -29.71
N PRO A 77 -29.73 -6.87 -30.03
CA PRO A 77 -30.07 -5.79 -29.11
C PRO A 77 -30.71 -6.33 -27.83
N VAL A 78 -30.38 -5.71 -26.69
CA VAL A 78 -30.92 -6.07 -25.38
C VAL A 78 -32.32 -5.51 -25.15
N VAL A 79 -32.69 -4.45 -25.86
CA VAL A 79 -34.05 -3.88 -25.89
C VAL A 79 -34.40 -3.44 -27.31
N THR A 80 -35.62 -3.72 -27.75
CA THR A 80 -36.13 -3.38 -29.09
C THR A 80 -37.46 -2.62 -29.00
N GLY A 81 -37.90 -2.03 -30.11
CA GLY A 81 -39.21 -1.36 -30.19
C GLY A 81 -39.27 -0.01 -29.47
N ILE A 82 -38.13 0.63 -29.21
CA ILE A 82 -38.04 1.89 -28.49
C ILE A 82 -38.50 3.01 -29.42
N LYS A 83 -39.55 3.76 -29.05
CA LYS A 83 -40.03 4.87 -29.88
C LYS A 83 -39.12 6.11 -29.72
N PRO A 84 -38.63 6.74 -30.82
CA PRO A 84 -37.82 7.94 -30.74
C PRO A 84 -38.56 9.08 -30.03
N LYS A 85 -37.91 9.69 -29.02
CA LYS A 85 -38.39 10.88 -28.29
C LYS A 85 -37.20 11.71 -27.81
N ALA A 86 -37.39 13.02 -27.65
CA ALA A 86 -36.33 13.93 -27.19
C ALA A 86 -35.73 13.52 -25.83
N SER A 87 -36.51 12.90 -24.96
CA SER A 87 -36.02 12.24 -23.76
C SER A 87 -36.72 10.90 -23.57
N LEU A 88 -35.93 9.86 -23.29
CA LEU A 88 -36.41 8.52 -23.06
C LEU A 88 -35.58 7.83 -21.98
N SER A 89 -36.23 6.88 -21.28
CA SER A 89 -35.61 6.03 -20.27
C SER A 89 -35.96 4.58 -20.57
N VAL A 90 -34.95 3.71 -20.59
CA VAL A 90 -35.06 2.31 -20.98
C VAL A 90 -34.40 1.44 -19.91
N LYS A 91 -35.06 0.35 -19.53
CA LYS A 91 -34.49 -0.64 -18.60
C LYS A 91 -33.80 -1.74 -19.39
N ALA A 92 -32.49 -1.84 -19.23
CA ALA A 92 -31.69 -2.92 -19.77
C ALA A 92 -31.41 -3.99 -18.70
N PRO A 93 -31.26 -5.27 -19.07
CA PRO A 93 -30.81 -6.28 -18.13
C PRO A 93 -29.40 -5.94 -17.62
N VAL A 94 -29.14 -6.26 -16.35
CA VAL A 94 -27.78 -6.31 -15.84
C VAL A 94 -27.07 -7.47 -16.50
N LYS A 95 -25.96 -7.21 -17.20
CA LYS A 95 -25.04 -8.27 -17.60
C LYS A 95 -24.12 -8.58 -16.42
N GLU A 96 -24.00 -9.85 -16.06
CA GLU A 96 -23.07 -10.33 -15.01
C GLU A 96 -21.59 -10.08 -15.34
N ARG A 97 -21.24 -9.67 -16.57
CA ARG A 97 -19.86 -9.58 -17.07
C ARG A 97 -19.60 -8.33 -17.91
N GLY A 98 -18.39 -7.78 -17.79
CA GLY A 98 -17.73 -7.00 -18.83
C GLY A 98 -18.14 -5.54 -18.96
N CYS A 99 -18.91 -4.99 -18.01
CA CYS A 99 -19.42 -3.61 -18.00
C CYS A 99 -19.69 -3.08 -19.42
N PRO A 100 -20.68 -3.68 -20.13
CA PRO A 100 -20.93 -3.33 -21.52
C PRO A 100 -21.21 -1.83 -21.67
N GLY A 101 -20.75 -1.27 -22.79
CA GLY A 101 -21.21 0.02 -23.26
C GLY A 101 -22.63 -0.10 -23.81
N TYR A 102 -23.54 0.72 -23.35
CA TYR A 102 -24.89 0.80 -23.88
C TYR A 102 -24.96 1.80 -25.03
N VAL A 103 -25.37 1.33 -26.19
CA VAL A 103 -25.46 2.12 -27.43
C VAL A 103 -26.90 2.11 -27.92
N LEU A 104 -27.46 3.30 -28.17
CA LEU A 104 -28.79 3.47 -28.75
C LEU A 104 -28.67 3.81 -30.23
N GLY A 105 -29.46 3.16 -31.08
CA GLY A 105 -29.47 3.43 -32.51
C GLY A 105 -30.60 2.71 -33.23
N TYR A 106 -30.44 2.47 -34.53
CA TYR A 106 -31.39 1.71 -35.34
C TYR A 106 -30.66 0.89 -36.41
N GLU A 107 -31.32 -0.14 -36.92
CA GLU A 107 -30.79 -0.96 -38.02
C GLU A 107 -30.93 -0.20 -39.36
N THR A 108 -29.86 -0.18 -40.16
CA THR A 108 -29.85 0.43 -41.48
C THR A 108 -30.35 -0.54 -42.54
N ASP A 109 -30.81 -0.02 -43.68
CA ASP A 109 -31.43 -0.83 -44.74
C ASP A 109 -30.48 -1.87 -45.37
N ASP A 110 -29.16 -1.67 -45.20
CA ASP A 110 -28.09 -2.59 -45.61
C ASP A 110 -27.74 -3.65 -44.53
N GLY A 111 -28.48 -3.68 -43.42
CA GLY A 111 -28.28 -4.63 -42.32
C GLY A 111 -27.18 -4.22 -41.33
N GLY A 112 -26.70 -2.97 -41.39
CA GLY A 112 -25.80 -2.38 -40.41
C GLY A 112 -26.54 -1.74 -39.23
N ALA A 113 -25.80 -1.08 -38.34
CA ALA A 113 -26.36 -0.30 -37.23
C ALA A 113 -25.90 1.16 -37.33
N ALA A 114 -26.86 2.09 -37.27
CA ALA A 114 -26.59 3.51 -37.12
C ALA A 114 -26.73 3.92 -35.66
N ILE A 115 -25.70 4.58 -35.12
CA ILE A 115 -25.64 5.02 -33.73
C ILE A 115 -26.25 6.41 -33.59
N LEU A 116 -27.14 6.58 -32.62
CA LEU A 116 -27.69 7.88 -32.21
C LEU A 116 -27.06 8.38 -30.93
N ALA A 117 -26.75 7.49 -29.98
CA ALA A 117 -26.15 7.86 -28.70
C ALA A 117 -25.27 6.73 -28.13
N GLY A 118 -24.20 7.10 -27.44
CA GLY A 118 -23.31 6.18 -26.72
C GLY A 118 -21.98 5.88 -27.40
N PRO A 119 -21.17 4.98 -26.81
CA PRO A 119 -21.50 4.13 -25.67
C PRO A 119 -21.56 4.88 -24.32
N ALA A 120 -22.53 4.51 -23.47
CA ALA A 120 -22.52 4.85 -22.05
C ALA A 120 -22.26 3.61 -21.19
N TYR A 121 -21.35 3.72 -20.24
CA TYR A 121 -21.00 2.62 -19.34
C TYR A 121 -21.63 2.82 -17.97
N VAL A 122 -21.79 1.72 -17.22
CA VAL A 122 -22.24 1.76 -15.82
C VAL A 122 -21.28 2.61 -14.99
N SER A 123 -21.81 3.65 -14.35
CA SER A 123 -21.00 4.60 -13.55
C SER A 123 -20.60 4.09 -12.16
N ASP A 124 -21.31 3.10 -11.63
CA ASP A 124 -21.03 2.53 -10.30
C ASP A 124 -21.12 1.00 -10.28
N PRO A 125 -20.07 0.29 -10.74
CA PRO A 125 -19.98 -1.17 -10.62
C PRO A 125 -19.94 -1.65 -9.16
N GLY A 126 -19.65 -0.77 -8.19
CA GLY A 126 -19.59 -1.07 -6.76
C GLY A 126 -20.90 -1.61 -6.17
N VAL A 127 -22.04 -1.38 -6.82
CA VAL A 127 -23.34 -1.93 -6.42
C VAL A 127 -23.36 -3.47 -6.47
N PHE A 128 -22.49 -4.08 -7.27
CA PHE A 128 -22.36 -5.54 -7.36
C PHE A 128 -21.34 -6.13 -6.39
N ALA A 129 -20.55 -5.30 -5.70
CA ALA A 129 -19.47 -5.73 -4.83
C ALA A 129 -19.96 -6.66 -3.73
N GLN A 130 -19.32 -7.84 -3.64
CA GLN A 130 -19.49 -8.73 -2.51
C GLN A 130 -18.84 -8.16 -1.26
N TYR A 131 -17.70 -7.49 -1.41
CA TYR A 131 -16.91 -6.92 -0.32
C TYR A 131 -17.03 -5.40 -0.31
N THR A 132 -17.47 -4.83 0.81
CA THR A 132 -17.81 -3.39 0.90
C THR A 132 -17.17 -2.68 2.10
N TYR A 133 -16.21 -3.32 2.75
CA TYR A 133 -15.47 -2.77 3.89
C TYR A 133 -14.39 -1.76 3.43
N GLU A 134 -14.01 -0.81 4.29
CA GLU A 134 -12.96 0.17 3.99
C GLU A 134 -11.58 -0.48 3.86
N GLN A 135 -10.72 0.06 3.00
CA GLN A 135 -9.35 -0.45 2.89
C GLN A 135 -8.60 -0.38 4.24
N PRO A 136 -7.75 -1.39 4.59
CA PRO A 136 -6.91 -1.36 5.77
C PRO A 136 -6.08 -0.08 5.85
N ALA A 137 -6.02 0.53 7.03
CA ALA A 137 -5.23 1.75 7.27
C ALA A 137 -3.72 1.49 7.12
N VAL A 138 -2.96 2.55 6.87
CA VAL A 138 -1.49 2.55 6.75
C VAL A 138 -0.89 3.60 7.67
N THR A 139 0.34 3.38 8.12
CA THR A 139 1.03 4.24 9.10
C THR A 139 1.43 5.60 8.53
N GLY A 140 1.96 5.63 7.31
CA GLY A 140 2.37 6.88 6.65
C GLY A 140 2.57 6.71 5.16
N LYS A 141 3.04 7.76 4.47
CA LYS A 141 3.19 7.76 3.01
C LYS A 141 4.42 7.02 2.49
N LYS A 142 5.31 6.58 3.37
CA LYS A 142 6.62 6.03 3.01
C LYS A 142 6.48 4.68 2.30
N GLY A 143 6.92 4.60 1.05
CA GLY A 143 6.88 3.39 0.23
C GLY A 143 8.24 2.99 -0.32
N LEU A 144 8.37 1.71 -0.70
CA LEU A 144 9.59 1.12 -1.23
C LEU A 144 9.25 0.07 -2.29
N ASP A 145 10.06 0.00 -3.34
CA ASP A 145 10.15 -1.18 -4.21
C ASP A 145 10.93 -2.28 -3.46
N ILE A 146 10.23 -3.26 -2.89
CA ILE A 146 10.77 -4.18 -1.88
C ILE A 146 11.49 -5.35 -2.53
N LYS A 147 12.78 -5.51 -2.21
CA LYS A 147 13.57 -6.74 -2.45
C LYS A 147 13.83 -7.58 -1.18
N MET A 148 13.85 -6.94 -0.01
CA MET A 148 14.15 -7.56 1.29
C MET A 148 13.01 -7.29 2.30
N PRO A 149 12.00 -8.17 2.43
CA PRO A 149 10.78 -7.90 3.20
C PRO A 149 11.01 -7.64 4.69
N ALA A 150 11.95 -8.35 5.31
CA ALA A 150 12.24 -8.14 6.72
C ALA A 150 12.85 -6.75 6.94
N ASP A 151 13.75 -6.32 6.04
CA ASP A 151 14.32 -4.98 6.11
C ASP A 151 13.30 -3.89 5.81
N ALA A 152 12.38 -4.11 4.84
CA ALA A 152 11.27 -3.19 4.59
C ALA A 152 10.41 -2.93 5.85
N GLN A 153 10.21 -3.96 6.69
CA GLN A 153 9.52 -3.80 7.98
C GLN A 153 10.36 -3.01 9.02
N LEU A 154 11.68 -3.19 9.06
CA LEU A 154 12.58 -2.39 9.92
C LEU A 154 12.62 -0.92 9.50
N LEU A 155 12.57 -0.68 8.19
CA LEU A 155 12.49 0.64 7.59
C LEU A 155 11.15 1.34 7.86
N GLY A 156 10.11 0.61 8.29
CA GLY A 156 8.77 1.16 8.50
C GLY A 156 8.05 1.49 7.18
N VAL A 157 8.27 0.69 6.14
CA VAL A 157 7.57 0.84 4.86
C VAL A 157 6.07 0.65 5.07
N SER A 158 5.26 1.49 4.44
CA SER A 158 3.79 1.47 4.49
C SER A 158 3.16 1.17 3.12
N HIS A 159 3.90 1.33 2.03
CA HIS A 159 3.41 1.15 0.65
C HIS A 159 4.42 0.40 -0.21
N THR A 160 3.95 -0.44 -1.13
CA THR A 160 4.80 -1.09 -2.13
C THR A 160 4.05 -1.39 -3.42
N VAL A 161 4.76 -1.37 -4.54
CA VAL A 161 4.23 -1.76 -5.85
C VAL A 161 4.73 -3.17 -6.17
N VAL A 162 3.82 -4.06 -6.58
CA VAL A 162 4.15 -5.41 -7.03
C VAL A 162 3.72 -5.54 -8.48
N THR A 163 4.66 -5.89 -9.35
CA THR A 163 4.39 -6.04 -10.79
C THR A 163 3.69 -7.36 -11.08
N VAL A 164 2.62 -7.30 -11.89
CA VAL A 164 1.88 -8.45 -12.42
C VAL A 164 1.99 -8.43 -13.94
N MET A 165 2.85 -9.29 -14.48
CA MET A 165 3.01 -9.46 -15.93
C MET A 165 1.85 -10.27 -16.51
N LEU A 166 0.86 -9.59 -17.09
CA LEU A 166 -0.41 -10.17 -17.56
C LEU A 166 -0.22 -11.39 -18.48
N ASN A 167 0.78 -11.33 -19.38
CA ASN A 167 1.12 -12.42 -20.30
C ASN A 167 1.71 -13.68 -19.63
N GLU A 168 2.22 -13.57 -18.40
CA GLU A 168 2.66 -14.72 -17.61
C GLU A 168 1.53 -15.37 -16.83
N PHE A 169 0.46 -14.62 -16.54
CA PHE A 169 -0.70 -15.11 -15.80
C PHE A 169 -1.78 -15.69 -16.72
N ILE A 170 -2.12 -15.05 -17.83
CA ILE A 170 -3.20 -15.49 -18.74
C ILE A 170 -2.74 -16.67 -19.59
N LYS A 171 -3.50 -17.78 -19.59
CA LYS A 171 -3.19 -19.00 -20.35
C LYS A 171 -4.40 -19.55 -21.10
N ASP A 172 -4.14 -20.38 -22.11
CA ASP A 172 -5.16 -21.11 -22.89
C ASP A 172 -5.62 -22.44 -22.24
N GLY A 173 -5.17 -22.73 -21.01
CA GLY A 173 -5.49 -23.94 -20.24
C GLY A 173 -4.46 -25.06 -20.41
N SER A 174 -3.91 -25.55 -19.30
CA SER A 174 -2.94 -26.66 -19.24
C SER A 174 -2.88 -27.28 -17.83
N GLU A 175 -2.10 -28.35 -17.62
CA GLU A 175 -2.00 -29.04 -16.31
C GLU A 175 -1.60 -28.13 -15.14
N ASN A 176 -0.89 -27.02 -15.40
CA ASN A 176 -0.48 -26.04 -14.37
C ASN A 176 -1.32 -24.75 -14.41
N SER A 177 -2.65 -24.88 -14.47
CA SER A 177 -3.55 -23.74 -14.52
C SER A 177 -4.67 -23.81 -13.48
N ILE A 178 -5.12 -22.63 -13.05
CA ILE A 178 -6.29 -22.41 -12.20
C ILE A 178 -7.45 -22.06 -13.13
N SER A 179 -8.52 -22.86 -13.11
CA SER A 179 -9.75 -22.55 -13.85
C SER A 179 -10.58 -21.53 -13.08
N TYR A 180 -10.99 -20.44 -13.73
CA TYR A 180 -11.85 -19.41 -13.17
C TYR A 180 -13.08 -19.19 -14.05
N LYS A 181 -14.27 -19.39 -13.47
CA LYS A 181 -15.54 -19.22 -14.19
C LYS A 181 -16.07 -17.80 -13.94
N CYS A 182 -15.83 -16.91 -14.88
CA CYS A 182 -16.16 -15.50 -14.70
C CYS A 182 -17.66 -15.18 -14.98
N GLY A 183 -18.64 -16.09 -14.87
CA GLY A 183 -19.99 -16.12 -15.54
C GLY A 183 -20.16 -17.29 -16.56
N THR A 184 -20.45 -17.13 -17.88
CA THR A 184 -20.53 -18.29 -18.83
C THR A 184 -19.21 -18.91 -19.35
N THR A 185 -18.17 -18.12 -19.65
CA THR A 185 -16.82 -18.57 -20.09
C THR A 185 -15.91 -18.99 -18.92
N THR A 186 -15.09 -20.02 -19.13
CA THR A 186 -14.00 -20.38 -18.21
C THR A 186 -12.68 -19.81 -18.73
N TYR A 187 -11.94 -19.13 -17.86
CA TYR A 187 -10.58 -18.64 -18.11
C TYR A 187 -9.57 -19.46 -17.31
N TYR A 188 -8.31 -19.42 -17.71
CA TYR A 188 -7.24 -20.18 -17.08
C TYR A 188 -6.07 -19.27 -16.71
N PHE A 189 -5.61 -19.36 -15.46
CA PHE A 189 -4.49 -18.57 -14.94
C PHE A 189 -3.32 -19.45 -14.50
N ASP A 190 -2.09 -18.97 -14.62
CA ASP A 190 -0.90 -19.72 -14.20
C ASP A 190 -0.90 -19.95 -12.69
N LYS A 191 -0.85 -21.23 -12.28
CA LYS A 191 -0.92 -21.62 -10.87
C LYS A 191 0.34 -21.24 -10.09
N THR A 192 1.51 -21.32 -10.71
CA THR A 192 2.80 -21.05 -10.05
C THR A 192 3.00 -19.56 -9.82
N LYS A 193 2.76 -18.73 -10.85
CA LYS A 193 2.82 -17.27 -10.76
C LYS A 193 1.80 -16.74 -9.75
N THR A 194 0.60 -17.33 -9.72
CA THR A 194 -0.40 -17.03 -8.68
C THR A 194 0.12 -17.37 -7.28
N ALA A 195 0.70 -18.54 -7.06
CA ALA A 195 1.20 -18.92 -5.74
C ALA A 195 2.33 -18.00 -5.23
N VAL A 196 3.22 -17.54 -6.14
CA VAL A 196 4.25 -16.54 -5.80
C VAL A 196 3.62 -15.20 -5.43
N LEU A 197 2.64 -14.75 -6.21
CA LEU A 197 1.92 -13.51 -5.92
C LEU A 197 1.16 -13.58 -4.59
N ASP A 198 0.53 -14.72 -4.29
CA ASP A 198 -0.17 -14.96 -3.02
C ASP A 198 0.75 -14.80 -1.83
N TYR A 199 1.93 -15.41 -1.93
CA TYR A 199 2.92 -15.33 -0.88
C TYR A 199 3.42 -13.89 -0.69
N THR A 200 3.69 -13.18 -1.79
CA THR A 200 4.15 -11.79 -1.78
C THR A 200 3.09 -10.85 -1.19
N VAL A 201 1.86 -10.90 -1.70
CA VAL A 201 0.74 -10.04 -1.24
C VAL A 201 0.44 -10.31 0.23
N LYS A 202 0.38 -11.58 0.65
CA LYS A 202 0.17 -11.94 2.05
C LYS A 202 1.29 -11.42 2.95
N THR A 203 2.55 -11.62 2.57
CA THR A 203 3.70 -11.18 3.38
C THR A 203 3.67 -9.67 3.61
N TYR A 204 3.39 -8.87 2.58
CA TYR A 204 3.34 -7.41 2.70
C TYR A 204 2.11 -6.91 3.44
N SER A 205 0.93 -7.40 3.08
CA SER A 205 -0.32 -6.95 3.72
C SER A 205 -0.42 -7.36 5.19
N ASP A 206 0.05 -8.55 5.58
CA ASP A 206 0.11 -8.97 6.99
C ASP A 206 1.10 -8.12 7.80
N ALA A 207 2.11 -7.53 7.16
CA ALA A 207 3.03 -6.59 7.79
C ALA A 207 2.43 -5.18 7.95
N GLY A 208 1.24 -4.92 7.39
CA GLY A 208 0.58 -3.62 7.32
C GLY A 208 1.08 -2.75 6.17
N ILE A 209 1.72 -3.34 5.15
CA ILE A 209 2.16 -2.64 3.94
C ILE A 209 1.04 -2.71 2.91
N ARG A 210 0.59 -1.55 2.42
CA ARG A 210 -0.39 -1.48 1.33
C ARG A 210 0.27 -1.85 0.01
N VAL A 211 -0.30 -2.86 -0.64
CA VAL A 211 0.13 -3.36 -1.94
C VAL A 211 -0.65 -2.64 -3.05
N TYR A 212 0.07 -2.28 -4.12
CA TYR A 212 -0.46 -1.85 -5.41
C TYR A 212 -0.02 -2.87 -6.46
N LEU A 213 -0.96 -3.54 -7.12
CA LEU A 213 -0.63 -4.44 -8.23
C LEU A 213 -0.49 -3.62 -9.51
N GLN A 214 0.73 -3.51 -10.05
CA GLN A 214 0.96 -2.87 -11.35
C GLN A 214 0.77 -3.90 -12.46
N LEU A 215 -0.32 -3.74 -13.21
CA LEU A 215 -0.69 -4.59 -14.33
C LEU A 215 0.11 -4.16 -15.56
N LEU A 216 1.07 -4.99 -15.98
CA LEU A 216 1.91 -4.75 -17.16
C LEU A 216 1.76 -5.88 -18.16
N LEU A 217 1.85 -5.56 -19.45
CA LEU A 217 2.01 -6.56 -20.50
C LEU A 217 3.48 -6.54 -20.97
N GLY A 218 4.22 -7.58 -20.63
CA GLY A 218 5.64 -7.70 -20.97
C GLY A 218 5.89 -8.18 -22.40
N PRO A 219 7.16 -8.42 -22.77
CA PRO A 219 7.53 -8.93 -24.08
C PRO A 219 6.86 -10.28 -24.41
N ARG A 220 6.57 -10.46 -25.69
CA ARG A 220 6.03 -11.72 -26.23
C ARG A 220 7.00 -12.86 -25.95
N ALA A 221 6.52 -13.92 -25.30
CA ALA A 221 7.24 -15.18 -25.16
C ALA A 221 6.52 -16.31 -25.91
N ASP A 222 7.27 -17.35 -26.29
CA ASP A 222 6.73 -18.50 -27.02
C ASP A 222 5.58 -19.15 -26.25
N GLY A 223 4.46 -19.39 -26.96
CA GLY A 223 3.26 -20.01 -26.40
C GLY A 223 2.36 -19.07 -25.59
N GLN A 224 2.65 -17.76 -25.55
CA GLN A 224 1.72 -16.77 -24.98
C GLN A 224 0.62 -16.39 -25.98
N PRO A 225 -0.57 -15.99 -25.50
CA PRO A 225 -1.67 -15.64 -26.39
C PRO A 225 -1.41 -14.33 -27.14
N GLU A 226 -1.28 -14.40 -28.46
CA GLU A 226 -0.99 -13.22 -29.31
C GLU A 226 -2.14 -12.20 -29.33
N TYR A 227 -3.38 -12.61 -29.02
CA TYR A 227 -4.53 -11.71 -28.99
C TYR A 227 -4.43 -10.59 -27.95
N LEU A 228 -3.53 -10.74 -26.95
CA LEU A 228 -3.27 -9.73 -25.92
C LEU A 228 -2.59 -8.47 -26.47
N TYR A 229 -1.94 -8.54 -27.64
CA TYR A 229 -1.10 -7.47 -28.18
C TYR A 229 -1.75 -6.78 -29.38
N PHE A 230 -1.59 -5.46 -29.46
CA PHE A 230 -1.94 -4.74 -30.69
C PHE A 230 -1.05 -5.22 -31.85
N SER A 231 -1.66 -5.38 -33.03
CA SER A 231 -0.95 -5.84 -34.23
C SER A 231 0.13 -4.86 -34.71
N GLY A 232 -0.05 -3.57 -34.42
CA GLY A 232 0.91 -2.51 -34.75
C GLY A 232 2.02 -2.30 -33.71
N ALA A 233 1.97 -2.98 -32.57
CA ALA A 233 2.94 -2.79 -31.50
C ALA A 233 4.34 -3.25 -31.90
N ASP A 234 5.35 -2.48 -31.50
CA ASP A 234 6.76 -2.78 -31.74
C ASP A 234 7.14 -4.10 -31.06
N ARG A 235 7.72 -5.04 -31.82
CA ARG A 235 8.08 -6.36 -31.29
C ARG A 235 9.19 -6.31 -30.24
N ASP A 236 10.01 -5.26 -30.25
CA ASP A 236 11.16 -5.11 -29.37
C ASP A 236 10.87 -4.21 -28.16
N ALA A 237 9.61 -3.77 -27.98
CA ALA A 237 9.21 -2.97 -26.83
C ALA A 237 9.36 -3.76 -25.51
N ALA A 238 9.67 -3.06 -24.42
CA ALA A 238 9.76 -3.64 -23.08
C ALA A 238 8.38 -3.78 -22.40
N ASN A 239 7.45 -2.87 -22.71
CA ASN A 239 6.10 -2.84 -22.16
C ASN A 239 5.10 -2.56 -23.28
N PHE A 240 3.97 -3.26 -23.25
CA PHE A 240 2.94 -3.22 -24.27
C PHE A 240 1.63 -2.69 -23.71
N ALA A 241 0.88 -1.96 -24.54
CA ALA A 241 -0.50 -1.69 -24.25
C ALA A 241 -1.33 -2.96 -24.44
N PHE A 242 -2.32 -3.15 -23.58
CA PHE A 242 -3.21 -4.30 -23.66
C PHE A 242 -4.23 -4.11 -24.80
N ASN A 243 -4.41 -5.14 -25.64
CA ASN A 243 -5.24 -5.04 -26.84
C ASN A 243 -6.74 -4.96 -26.52
N THR A 244 -7.28 -3.75 -26.42
CA THR A 244 -8.71 -3.51 -26.19
C THR A 244 -9.59 -3.69 -27.44
N GLY A 245 -8.98 -4.00 -28.59
CA GLY A 245 -9.68 -4.32 -29.84
C GLY A 245 -10.09 -5.79 -29.97
N SER A 246 -9.65 -6.66 -29.06
CA SER A 246 -10.05 -8.08 -29.01
C SER A 246 -11.00 -8.34 -27.85
N ALA A 247 -12.19 -8.87 -28.15
CA ALA A 247 -13.15 -9.26 -27.14
C ALA A 247 -12.59 -10.37 -26.22
N GLU A 248 -11.77 -11.28 -26.78
CA GLU A 248 -11.07 -12.32 -26.04
C GLU A 248 -10.07 -11.73 -25.04
N ALA A 249 -9.24 -10.77 -25.48
CA ALA A 249 -8.30 -10.06 -24.61
C ALA A 249 -9.03 -9.34 -23.47
N CYS A 250 -10.04 -8.52 -23.81
CA CYS A 250 -10.84 -7.78 -22.83
C CYS A 250 -11.49 -8.70 -21.79
N GLY A 251 -12.04 -9.83 -22.23
CA GLY A 251 -12.62 -10.84 -21.34
C GLY A 251 -11.59 -11.48 -20.42
N ALA A 252 -10.38 -11.76 -20.92
CA ALA A 252 -9.30 -12.33 -20.12
C ALA A 252 -8.79 -11.34 -19.05
N LEU A 253 -8.65 -10.05 -19.39
CA LEU A 253 -8.28 -9.00 -18.43
C LEU A 253 -9.34 -8.84 -17.34
N TYR A 254 -10.63 -8.73 -17.73
CA TYR A 254 -11.74 -8.65 -16.78
C TYR A 254 -11.72 -9.84 -15.81
N ALA A 255 -11.56 -11.06 -16.34
CA ALA A 255 -11.54 -12.27 -15.54
C ALA A 255 -10.34 -12.33 -14.59
N LEU A 256 -9.14 -11.96 -15.04
CA LEU A 256 -7.95 -11.97 -14.21
C LEU A 256 -8.07 -10.95 -13.07
N VAL A 257 -8.50 -9.71 -13.36
CA VAL A 257 -8.67 -8.68 -12.33
C VAL A 257 -9.77 -9.07 -11.35
N SER A 258 -10.89 -9.64 -11.81
CA SER A 258 -11.95 -10.15 -10.93
C SER A 258 -11.41 -11.24 -10.00
N TYR A 259 -10.67 -12.21 -10.55
CA TYR A 259 -10.05 -13.30 -9.80
C TYR A 259 -9.06 -12.80 -8.74
N LEU A 260 -8.13 -11.91 -9.12
CA LEU A 260 -7.15 -11.35 -8.19
C LEU A 260 -7.84 -10.51 -7.09
N THR A 261 -8.85 -9.71 -7.45
CA THR A 261 -9.60 -8.91 -6.48
C THR A 261 -10.35 -9.80 -5.50
N GLU A 262 -11.08 -10.81 -5.98
CA GLU A 262 -11.84 -11.74 -5.13
C GLU A 262 -10.90 -12.44 -4.14
N LYS A 263 -9.78 -12.92 -4.66
CA LYS A 263 -8.78 -13.63 -3.88
C LYS A 263 -8.15 -12.76 -2.79
N TYR A 264 -7.75 -11.54 -3.10
CA TYR A 264 -7.10 -10.61 -2.18
C TYR A 264 -8.05 -9.68 -1.41
N THR A 265 -9.37 -9.89 -1.49
CA THR A 265 -10.36 -9.20 -0.64
C THR A 265 -11.23 -10.16 0.16
N SER A 266 -11.10 -11.46 -0.07
CA SER A 266 -11.72 -12.52 0.75
C SER A 266 -11.11 -12.67 2.16
N GLY A 267 -9.90 -12.14 2.39
CA GLY A 267 -9.16 -12.24 3.64
C GLY A 267 -8.28 -13.49 3.79
N GLN A 268 -8.17 -14.37 2.78
CA GLN A 268 -7.42 -15.63 2.89
C GLN A 268 -5.98 -15.56 2.34
N SER A 269 -5.71 -14.73 1.34
CA SER A 269 -4.42 -14.68 0.62
C SER A 269 -3.71 -13.34 0.76
N GLY A 270 -3.89 -12.67 1.90
CA GLY A 270 -3.49 -11.27 2.08
C GLY A 270 -4.53 -10.28 1.58
N PHE A 271 -4.16 -9.00 1.50
CA PHE A 271 -5.02 -7.92 1.05
C PHE A 271 -4.42 -7.10 -0.10
N CYS A 272 -5.19 -6.90 -1.16
CA CYS A 272 -4.92 -5.90 -2.19
C CYS A 272 -6.20 -5.45 -2.88
N GLY A 273 -6.45 -4.14 -2.87
CA GLY A 273 -7.54 -3.49 -3.60
C GLY A 273 -7.07 -2.33 -4.48
N ASN A 274 -5.77 -2.25 -4.80
CA ASN A 274 -5.20 -1.13 -5.57
C ASN A 274 -4.49 -1.66 -6.82
N PHE A 275 -4.83 -1.10 -8.00
CA PHE A 275 -4.32 -1.54 -9.29
C PHE A 275 -3.73 -0.35 -10.06
N ILE A 276 -2.48 -0.44 -10.50
CA ILE A 276 -1.86 0.53 -11.41
C ILE A 276 -1.92 -0.08 -12.82
N VAL A 277 -2.51 0.62 -13.78
CA VAL A 277 -2.74 0.09 -15.14
C VAL A 277 -1.70 0.64 -16.11
N GLY A 278 -0.78 -0.23 -16.54
CA GLY A 278 0.35 0.14 -17.41
C GLY A 278 1.49 0.84 -16.66
N ARG A 279 2.47 1.31 -17.44
CA ARG A 279 3.63 2.08 -16.99
C ARG A 279 3.78 3.31 -17.86
N GLU A 280 3.89 4.49 -17.25
CA GLU A 280 4.16 5.76 -17.94
C GLU A 280 3.36 5.91 -19.25
N VAL A 281 2.04 5.68 -19.19
CA VAL A 281 1.23 5.33 -20.37
C VAL A 281 1.11 6.47 -21.39
N ASN A 282 1.43 7.71 -21.00
CA ASN A 282 1.55 8.81 -21.96
C ASN A 282 2.72 8.62 -22.94
N SER A 283 3.72 7.82 -22.57
CA SER A 283 4.79 7.37 -23.46
C SER A 283 4.41 6.03 -24.10
N ASN A 284 3.54 6.07 -25.12
CA ASN A 284 3.19 4.89 -25.92
C ASN A 284 4.46 4.21 -26.47
N ARG A 285 5.47 4.97 -26.90
CA ARG A 285 6.74 4.42 -27.38
C ARG A 285 7.45 3.49 -26.39
N TYR A 286 7.63 3.92 -25.13
CA TYR A 286 8.53 3.26 -24.18
C TYR A 286 7.80 2.56 -23.03
N GLY A 287 6.73 3.17 -22.53
CA GLY A 287 6.03 2.73 -21.32
C GLY A 287 4.86 1.78 -21.60
N ASN A 288 4.18 1.92 -22.74
CA ASN A 288 2.93 1.20 -23.00
C ASN A 288 2.63 1.07 -24.51
N ASN A 289 3.41 0.25 -25.22
CA ASN A 289 3.42 0.23 -26.68
C ASN A 289 2.19 -0.43 -27.30
N ALA A 290 1.37 0.38 -27.98
CA ALA A 290 0.25 -0.01 -28.84
C ALA A 290 0.61 0.03 -30.34
N GLY A 291 1.79 0.54 -30.68
CA GLY A 291 2.17 0.96 -32.02
C GLY A 291 1.68 2.37 -32.36
N PRO A 292 1.95 2.85 -33.59
CA PRO A 292 1.56 4.19 -34.03
C PRO A 292 0.04 4.42 -33.97
N MET A 293 -0.40 5.36 -33.12
CA MET A 293 -1.81 5.75 -32.95
C MET A 293 -1.94 7.27 -32.74
N SER A 294 -3.03 7.89 -33.21
CA SER A 294 -3.30 9.28 -32.78
C SER A 294 -3.58 9.31 -31.27
N LEU A 295 -3.33 10.44 -30.61
CA LEU A 295 -3.65 10.65 -29.20
C LEU A 295 -5.10 10.26 -28.87
N SER A 296 -6.06 10.64 -29.73
CA SER A 296 -7.48 10.32 -29.54
C SER A 296 -7.75 8.81 -29.62
N ALA A 297 -7.16 8.10 -30.57
CA ALA A 297 -7.33 6.65 -30.72
C ALA A 297 -6.68 5.91 -29.55
N TYR A 298 -5.48 6.32 -29.17
CA TYR A 298 -4.74 5.73 -28.05
C TYR A 298 -5.47 5.95 -26.70
N THR A 299 -5.93 7.17 -26.42
CA THR A 299 -6.69 7.44 -25.19
C THR A 299 -8.05 6.76 -25.17
N ALA A 300 -8.70 6.53 -26.31
CA ALA A 300 -9.93 5.72 -26.37
C ALA A 300 -9.67 4.24 -26.04
N ALA A 301 -8.58 3.66 -26.57
CA ALA A 301 -8.15 2.31 -26.23
C ALA A 301 -7.80 2.20 -24.73
N TYR A 302 -6.95 3.09 -24.22
CA TYR A 302 -6.57 3.07 -22.81
C TYR A 302 -7.74 3.34 -21.86
N ALA A 303 -8.67 4.24 -22.20
CA ALA A 303 -9.89 4.44 -21.41
C ALA A 303 -10.75 3.17 -21.34
N THR A 304 -10.75 2.36 -22.40
CA THR A 304 -11.44 1.05 -22.41
C THR A 304 -10.76 0.07 -21.46
N GLU A 305 -9.43 -0.02 -21.49
CA GLU A 305 -8.64 -0.84 -20.56
C GLU A 305 -8.91 -0.44 -19.11
N LEU A 306 -8.81 0.86 -18.81
CA LEU A 306 -9.02 1.41 -17.47
C LEU A 306 -10.43 1.11 -16.94
N ARG A 307 -11.45 1.22 -17.81
CA ARG A 307 -12.84 0.85 -17.48
C ARG A 307 -12.99 -0.64 -17.18
N ILE A 308 -12.33 -1.52 -17.93
CA ILE A 308 -12.37 -2.97 -17.69
C ILE A 308 -11.80 -3.29 -16.31
N VAL A 309 -10.67 -2.67 -15.95
CA VAL A 309 -10.03 -2.89 -14.64
C VAL A 309 -10.90 -2.33 -13.51
N ASP A 310 -11.44 -1.10 -13.64
CA ASP A 310 -12.34 -0.50 -12.63
C ASP A 310 -13.59 -1.35 -12.43
N ALA A 311 -14.23 -1.74 -13.52
CA ALA A 311 -15.39 -2.61 -13.51
C ALA A 311 -15.12 -3.95 -12.80
N ALA A 312 -14.06 -4.65 -13.21
CA ALA A 312 -13.69 -5.95 -12.65
C ALA A 312 -13.35 -5.85 -11.15
N ALA A 313 -12.58 -4.85 -10.76
CA ALA A 313 -12.17 -4.67 -9.37
C ALA A 313 -13.34 -4.21 -8.48
N ARG A 314 -14.04 -3.13 -8.88
CA ARG A 314 -15.11 -2.54 -8.05
C ARG A 314 -16.38 -3.37 -8.01
N SER A 315 -16.65 -4.21 -9.02
CA SER A 315 -17.76 -5.18 -8.95
C SER A 315 -17.51 -6.32 -7.95
N VAL A 316 -16.28 -6.49 -7.48
CA VAL A 316 -15.93 -7.46 -6.43
C VAL A 316 -15.74 -6.74 -5.08
N TYR A 317 -15.02 -5.62 -5.08
CA TYR A 317 -14.68 -4.84 -3.89
C TYR A 317 -14.95 -3.34 -4.08
N SER A 318 -15.94 -2.78 -3.39
CA SER A 318 -16.47 -1.45 -3.71
C SER A 318 -15.48 -0.29 -3.51
N ASP A 319 -14.50 -0.44 -2.62
CA ASP A 319 -13.42 0.53 -2.33
C ASP A 319 -12.11 0.19 -3.07
N ALA A 320 -12.18 -0.63 -4.14
CA ALA A 320 -11.04 -0.84 -5.03
C ALA A 320 -10.66 0.46 -5.75
N ARG A 321 -9.37 0.67 -5.99
CA ARG A 321 -8.81 1.87 -6.61
C ARG A 321 -7.96 1.52 -7.82
N VAL A 322 -8.20 2.23 -8.92
CA VAL A 322 -7.49 2.03 -10.18
C VAL A 322 -6.71 3.30 -10.53
N PHE A 323 -5.42 3.15 -10.78
CA PHE A 323 -4.46 4.23 -10.98
C PHE A 323 -3.95 4.27 -12.42
N VAL A 324 -3.95 5.47 -13.00
CA VAL A 324 -3.31 5.77 -14.28
C VAL A 324 -1.84 6.10 -14.01
N SER A 325 -0.90 5.37 -14.63
CA SER A 325 0.55 5.63 -14.49
C SER A 325 1.04 6.62 -15.54
N VAL A 326 1.64 7.75 -15.14
CA VAL A 326 2.20 8.76 -16.05
C VAL A 326 3.64 9.11 -15.69
N ALA A 327 4.42 9.41 -16.73
CA ALA A 327 5.79 9.88 -16.62
C ALA A 327 5.91 11.33 -16.12
N ASN A 328 7.13 11.87 -16.07
CA ASN A 328 7.41 13.25 -15.67
C ASN A 328 7.34 14.30 -16.80
N ASN A 329 7.17 13.90 -18.06
CA ASN A 329 7.22 14.79 -19.23
C ASN A 329 5.89 15.56 -19.43
N PHE A 330 5.67 16.56 -18.58
CA PHE A 330 4.39 17.26 -18.42
C PHE A 330 3.85 17.92 -19.70
N ASN A 331 4.63 18.79 -20.34
CA ASN A 331 4.31 19.42 -21.63
C ASN A 331 5.33 19.07 -22.73
N LYS A 332 6.15 18.04 -22.53
CA LYS A 332 7.10 17.54 -23.52
C LYS A 332 6.64 16.18 -24.03
N PRO A 333 6.33 15.99 -25.32
CA PRO A 333 5.78 14.72 -25.80
C PRO A 333 6.73 13.52 -25.68
N SER A 334 8.03 13.72 -25.90
CA SER A 334 9.08 12.69 -25.77
C SER A 334 10.15 13.09 -24.77
N TYR A 335 10.86 12.11 -24.21
CA TYR A 335 12.06 12.33 -23.42
C TYR A 335 13.19 12.97 -24.23
N ASP A 336 13.32 12.61 -25.50
CA ASP A 336 14.29 13.16 -26.44
C ASP A 336 13.70 14.30 -27.30
N ASN A 337 14.43 14.73 -28.33
CA ASN A 337 13.96 15.77 -29.26
C ASN A 337 13.31 15.18 -30.52
N ASN A 338 13.03 13.87 -30.56
CA ASN A 338 12.49 13.14 -31.72
C ASN A 338 11.07 12.62 -31.44
N ALA A 339 10.19 13.51 -30.95
CA ALA A 339 8.80 13.15 -30.70
C ALA A 339 8.10 12.73 -32.01
N ASP A 340 7.44 11.58 -31.96
CA ASP A 340 6.49 11.15 -32.99
C ASP A 340 5.07 11.36 -32.45
N PRO A 341 4.23 12.17 -33.10
CA PRO A 341 2.87 12.46 -32.63
C PRO A 341 1.96 11.24 -32.61
N THR A 342 2.41 10.09 -33.11
CA THR A 342 1.71 8.81 -33.06
C THR A 342 2.21 7.85 -31.97
N LEU A 343 3.32 8.18 -31.30
CA LEU A 343 3.95 7.32 -30.27
C LEU A 343 4.27 8.06 -28.98
N ASP A 344 4.30 9.39 -28.99
CA ASP A 344 4.80 10.21 -27.89
C ASP A 344 3.77 11.30 -27.55
N TYR A 345 3.24 11.29 -26.33
CA TYR A 345 2.28 12.26 -25.84
C TYR A 345 2.75 12.91 -24.54
N SER A 346 2.51 14.21 -24.40
CA SER A 346 2.75 14.89 -23.14
C SER A 346 1.75 14.41 -22.09
N VAL A 347 2.12 14.45 -20.80
CA VAL A 347 1.19 14.08 -19.73
C VAL A 347 -0.05 14.96 -19.75
N MET A 348 0.11 16.27 -20.03
CA MET A 348 -1.01 17.21 -20.07
C MET A 348 -1.99 16.88 -21.20
N ASP A 349 -1.51 16.62 -22.42
CA ASP A 349 -2.36 16.26 -23.56
C ASP A 349 -3.06 14.90 -23.31
N PHE A 350 -2.31 13.94 -22.79
CA PHE A 350 -2.82 12.61 -22.45
C PHE A 350 -3.93 12.69 -21.39
N LEU A 351 -3.68 13.32 -20.24
CA LEU A 351 -4.66 13.43 -19.16
C LEU A 351 -5.89 14.25 -19.59
N SER A 352 -5.70 15.29 -20.40
CA SER A 352 -6.82 16.09 -20.93
C SER A 352 -7.71 15.26 -21.86
N SER A 353 -7.10 14.53 -22.80
CA SER A 353 -7.82 13.64 -23.73
C SER A 353 -8.48 12.47 -22.99
N LEU A 354 -7.79 11.87 -22.02
CA LEU A 354 -8.33 10.80 -21.17
C LEU A 354 -9.52 11.28 -20.34
N SER A 355 -9.38 12.41 -19.62
CA SER A 355 -10.46 12.93 -18.76
C SER A 355 -11.71 13.23 -19.57
N LYS A 356 -11.55 13.83 -20.76
CA LYS A 356 -12.65 14.05 -21.70
C LYS A 356 -13.29 12.73 -22.14
N THR A 357 -12.48 11.77 -22.60
CA THR A 357 -12.96 10.47 -23.11
C THR A 357 -13.71 9.68 -22.03
N VAL A 358 -13.20 9.69 -20.79
CA VAL A 358 -13.84 9.04 -19.65
C VAL A 358 -15.15 9.75 -19.27
N SER A 359 -15.16 11.08 -19.24
CA SER A 359 -16.36 11.87 -18.93
C SER A 359 -17.48 11.64 -19.95
N ASP A 360 -17.14 11.66 -21.25
CA ASP A 360 -18.12 11.50 -22.35
C ASP A 360 -18.79 10.11 -22.34
N GLY A 361 -18.11 9.05 -21.87
CA GLY A 361 -18.66 7.70 -21.78
C GLY A 361 -19.28 7.33 -20.41
N GLY A 362 -19.27 8.24 -19.44
CA GLY A 362 -19.64 7.96 -18.04
C GLY A 362 -18.41 7.84 -17.15
N ASP A 363 -18.19 8.85 -16.31
CA ASP A 363 -17.02 8.99 -15.45
C ASP A 363 -17.01 7.98 -14.29
N PHE A 364 -15.82 7.70 -13.76
CA PHE A 364 -15.55 6.77 -12.65
C PHE A 364 -14.32 7.22 -11.83
N PRO A 365 -14.16 6.77 -10.57
CA PRO A 365 -13.19 7.34 -9.62
C PRO A 365 -11.74 6.84 -9.82
N TRP A 366 -11.20 6.92 -11.04
CA TRP A 366 -9.78 6.66 -11.28
C TRP A 366 -8.87 7.63 -10.51
N CYS A 367 -7.68 7.14 -10.14
CA CYS A 367 -6.62 7.81 -9.40
C CYS A 367 -5.36 7.98 -10.27
N LEU A 368 -4.36 8.75 -9.82
CA LEU A 368 -3.14 8.98 -10.57
C LEU A 368 -1.92 8.40 -9.85
N SER A 369 -1.05 7.72 -10.61
CA SER A 369 0.32 7.38 -10.23
C SER A 369 1.26 8.18 -11.12
N VAL A 370 2.10 9.03 -10.53
CA VAL A 370 3.08 9.84 -11.28
C VAL A 370 4.49 9.45 -10.87
N ASP A 371 5.40 9.43 -11.84
CA ASP A 371 6.81 9.08 -11.64
C ASP A 371 7.70 10.33 -11.86
N PRO A 372 7.76 11.27 -10.87
CA PRO A 372 8.31 12.62 -11.00
C PRO A 372 9.84 12.64 -10.87
N TYR A 373 10.49 11.88 -11.73
CA TYR A 373 11.94 11.81 -11.82
C TYR A 373 12.61 13.16 -12.08
N ASN A 374 13.89 13.26 -11.73
CA ASN A 374 14.69 14.44 -12.01
C ASN A 374 14.83 14.67 -13.52
N VAL A 375 14.82 15.95 -13.93
CA VAL A 375 15.11 16.35 -15.32
C VAL A 375 16.51 15.86 -15.72
N ASP A 376 17.50 16.11 -14.87
CA ASP A 376 18.84 15.51 -14.99
C ASP A 376 18.90 14.23 -14.14
N ARG A 377 18.79 13.08 -14.81
CA ARG A 377 18.82 11.74 -14.19
C ARG A 377 20.19 11.38 -13.59
N THR A 378 21.24 12.20 -13.80
CA THR A 378 22.58 11.97 -13.24
C THR A 378 22.83 12.69 -11.92
N ARG A 379 21.92 13.58 -11.50
CA ARG A 379 22.03 14.39 -10.29
C ARG A 379 20.91 14.09 -9.31
N ALA A 380 21.24 13.96 -8.02
CA ALA A 380 20.25 13.77 -6.95
C ALA A 380 19.45 15.04 -6.64
N ASP A 381 20.11 16.21 -6.62
CA ASP A 381 19.42 17.49 -6.34
C ASP A 381 18.51 17.88 -7.50
N PHE A 382 17.20 17.91 -7.22
CA PHE A 382 16.15 18.22 -8.17
C PHE A 382 15.72 19.69 -8.18
N ARG A 383 16.22 20.51 -7.27
CA ARG A 383 15.75 21.89 -7.10
C ARG A 383 16.16 22.78 -8.27
N GLY A 384 15.22 23.62 -8.72
CA GLY A 384 15.50 24.66 -9.72
C GLY A 384 15.98 24.12 -11.06
N ALA A 385 15.59 22.90 -11.43
CA ALA A 385 15.92 22.32 -12.72
C ALA A 385 15.25 23.10 -13.86
N GLU A 386 15.98 23.32 -14.96
CA GLU A 386 15.44 23.99 -16.14
C GLU A 386 14.29 23.16 -16.74
N GLY A 387 13.13 23.77 -17.01
CA GLY A 387 11.93 23.06 -17.47
C GLY A 387 11.07 22.46 -16.36
N ALA A 388 11.42 22.63 -15.07
CA ALA A 388 10.59 22.26 -13.93
C ALA A 388 10.05 23.53 -13.23
N GLU A 389 9.25 24.32 -13.94
CA GLU A 389 8.67 25.57 -13.45
C GLU A 389 7.47 25.33 -12.54
N TYR A 390 7.11 26.30 -11.69
CA TYR A 390 5.92 26.26 -10.81
C TYR A 390 4.65 26.75 -11.53
N SER A 391 4.40 26.28 -12.75
CA SER A 391 3.23 26.68 -13.56
C SER A 391 2.77 25.56 -14.50
N TYR A 392 1.54 25.67 -15.04
CA TYR A 392 1.04 24.70 -16.02
C TYR A 392 1.80 24.70 -17.36
N GLU A 393 2.69 25.68 -17.59
CA GLU A 393 3.59 25.70 -18.76
C GLU A 393 4.86 24.85 -18.55
N SER A 394 5.01 24.25 -17.35
CA SER A 394 6.21 23.47 -17.02
C SER A 394 6.46 22.36 -18.04
N ARG A 395 7.70 22.17 -18.48
CA ARG A 395 8.02 21.05 -19.39
C ARG A 395 7.97 19.71 -18.68
N TYR A 396 8.39 19.69 -17.41
CA TYR A 396 8.51 18.51 -16.58
C TYR A 396 7.86 18.70 -15.21
N VAL A 397 7.39 17.61 -14.62
CA VAL A 397 6.99 17.54 -13.21
C VAL A 397 8.02 16.74 -12.45
N THR A 398 8.67 17.36 -11.47
CA THR A 398 9.59 16.70 -10.53
C THR A 398 9.04 16.83 -9.12
N MET A 399 9.73 16.26 -8.13
CA MET A 399 9.40 16.54 -6.74
C MET A 399 9.54 18.02 -6.38
N ASP A 400 10.23 18.87 -7.16
CA ASP A 400 10.31 20.29 -6.86
C ASP A 400 8.94 20.98 -7.04
N ASN A 401 8.27 20.72 -8.15
CA ASN A 401 7.03 21.37 -8.56
C ASN A 401 5.81 20.42 -8.56
N ILE A 402 5.87 19.30 -7.83
CA ILE A 402 4.85 18.24 -7.78
C ILE A 402 3.42 18.76 -7.52
N ASN A 403 3.30 19.88 -6.81
CA ASN A 403 2.01 20.52 -6.51
C ASN A 403 1.22 20.94 -7.76
N ILE A 404 1.87 21.07 -8.93
CA ILE A 404 1.18 21.35 -10.20
C ILE A 404 0.23 20.22 -10.56
N ILE A 405 0.64 18.96 -10.41
CA ILE A 405 -0.22 17.80 -10.71
C ILE A 405 -1.45 17.80 -9.80
N THR A 406 -1.25 18.02 -8.50
CA THR A 406 -2.37 18.09 -7.54
C THR A 406 -3.28 19.30 -7.79
N SER A 407 -2.73 20.42 -8.26
CA SER A 407 -3.51 21.60 -8.64
C SER A 407 -4.30 21.37 -9.94
N LEU A 408 -3.71 20.67 -10.92
CA LEU A 408 -4.39 20.26 -12.15
C LEU A 408 -5.59 19.37 -11.85
N LEU A 409 -5.40 18.32 -11.04
CA LEU A 409 -6.46 17.40 -10.62
C LEU A 409 -7.53 18.05 -9.71
N SER A 410 -7.29 19.29 -9.28
CA SER A 410 -8.26 20.10 -8.55
C SER A 410 -9.12 20.99 -9.47
N GLN A 411 -8.91 20.96 -10.78
CA GLN A 411 -9.79 21.66 -11.72
C GLN A 411 -11.05 20.82 -12.00
N PRO A 412 -12.22 21.44 -12.24
CA PRO A 412 -13.48 20.73 -12.47
C PRO A 412 -13.42 19.66 -13.57
N ALA A 413 -12.61 19.88 -14.61
CA ALA A 413 -12.45 18.97 -15.73
C ALA A 413 -11.75 17.63 -15.38
N TYR A 414 -11.14 17.52 -14.18
CA TYR A 414 -10.46 16.31 -13.71
C TYR A 414 -11.04 15.77 -12.41
N MET A 415 -12.05 16.42 -11.82
CA MET A 415 -12.70 15.95 -10.61
C MET A 415 -13.70 14.84 -10.91
N TYR A 416 -13.94 13.96 -9.93
CA TYR A 416 -15.02 12.97 -9.98
C TYR A 416 -16.06 13.32 -8.91
N ASN A 417 -17.32 13.55 -9.30
CA ASN A 417 -18.39 13.95 -8.37
C ASN A 417 -18.04 15.15 -7.47
N GLY A 418 -17.25 16.10 -7.99
CA GLY A 418 -16.77 17.27 -7.24
C GLY A 418 -15.60 17.00 -6.29
N GLU A 419 -15.18 15.74 -6.16
CA GLU A 419 -14.03 15.33 -5.36
C GLU A 419 -12.76 15.25 -6.21
N ARG A 420 -11.64 15.54 -5.56
CA ARG A 420 -10.31 15.55 -6.18
C ARG A 420 -9.79 14.11 -6.27
N ARG A 421 -9.16 13.76 -7.39
CA ARG A 421 -8.57 12.42 -7.58
C ARG A 421 -7.33 12.24 -6.70
N ARG A 422 -7.16 11.03 -6.16
CA ARG A 422 -6.01 10.67 -5.32
C ARG A 422 -4.74 10.50 -6.16
N VAL A 423 -3.60 10.82 -5.58
CA VAL A 423 -2.28 10.72 -6.23
C VAL A 423 -1.36 9.82 -5.42
N ILE A 424 -0.60 8.96 -6.08
CA ILE A 424 0.62 8.36 -5.52
C ILE A 424 1.82 8.78 -6.35
N ILE A 425 2.98 8.86 -5.70
CA ILE A 425 4.26 8.91 -6.40
C ILE A 425 4.69 7.46 -6.61
N GLY A 426 4.44 6.95 -7.83
CA GLY A 426 4.52 5.53 -8.18
C GLY A 426 5.93 4.97 -8.16
N GLU A 427 6.88 5.78 -8.61
CA GLU A 427 8.29 5.45 -8.65
C GLU A 427 9.12 6.75 -8.57
N ILE A 428 10.07 6.83 -7.63
CA ILE A 428 11.12 7.84 -7.62
C ILE A 428 12.46 7.26 -7.20
N SER A 429 13.55 7.78 -7.77
CA SER A 429 14.91 7.41 -7.41
C SER A 429 15.84 8.61 -7.48
N TYR A 430 16.92 8.56 -6.70
CA TYR A 430 17.98 9.57 -6.74
C TYR A 430 19.34 8.92 -6.96
N PRO A 431 20.10 9.33 -7.99
CA PRO A 431 21.37 8.73 -8.33
C PRO A 431 22.45 9.04 -7.27
N CYS A 432 23.25 8.04 -6.97
CA CYS A 432 24.38 8.10 -6.05
C CYS A 432 25.68 7.75 -6.80
N ALA A 433 26.17 8.71 -7.60
CA ALA A 433 27.34 8.50 -8.47
C ALA A 433 28.56 7.96 -7.69
N GLY A 434 29.01 6.76 -8.08
CA GLY A 434 30.16 6.07 -7.49
C GLY A 434 30.05 5.75 -6.00
N ASN A 435 28.85 5.85 -5.40
CA ASN A 435 28.62 5.66 -3.96
C ASN A 435 29.55 6.50 -3.04
N SER A 436 30.08 7.62 -3.54
CA SER A 436 30.92 8.52 -2.73
C SER A 436 30.12 9.12 -1.57
N GLU A 437 30.78 9.46 -0.46
CA GLU A 437 30.12 10.04 0.71
C GLU A 437 29.29 11.29 0.36
N GLN A 438 29.82 12.15 -0.53
CA GLN A 438 29.10 13.34 -0.99
C GLN A 438 27.86 13.00 -1.83
N ALA A 439 27.95 11.99 -2.70
CA ALA A 439 26.79 11.52 -3.46
C ALA A 439 25.74 10.88 -2.55
N GLN A 440 26.15 10.14 -1.51
CA GLN A 440 25.22 9.58 -0.52
C GLN A 440 24.52 10.68 0.30
N LYS A 441 25.24 11.75 0.68
CA LYS A 441 24.63 12.92 1.33
C LYS A 441 23.61 13.61 0.44
N ALA A 442 23.93 13.78 -0.85
CA ALA A 442 23.02 14.37 -1.84
C ALA A 442 21.75 13.51 -2.04
N GLN A 443 21.92 12.19 -2.18
CA GLN A 443 20.83 11.22 -2.30
C GLN A 443 19.90 11.27 -1.07
N ALA A 444 20.48 11.24 0.13
CA ALA A 444 19.73 11.32 1.39
C ALA A 444 18.98 12.65 1.54
N ALA A 445 19.60 13.77 1.18
CA ALA A 445 18.97 15.09 1.22
C ALA A 445 17.82 15.23 0.22
N ALA A 446 17.99 14.72 -1.01
CA ALA A 446 16.94 14.69 -2.02
C ALA A 446 15.73 13.88 -1.55
N TYR A 447 15.95 12.68 -1.01
CA TYR A 447 14.86 11.86 -0.46
C TYR A 447 14.14 12.56 0.70
N ALA A 448 14.87 13.15 1.66
CA ALA A 448 14.25 13.87 2.76
C ALA A 448 13.33 15.01 2.29
N LEU A 449 13.82 15.83 1.35
CA LEU A 449 13.03 16.92 0.78
C LEU A 449 11.80 16.41 0.03
N ALA A 450 11.95 15.34 -0.77
CA ALA A 450 10.85 14.73 -1.50
C ALA A 450 9.77 14.16 -0.57
N TYR A 451 10.18 13.43 0.48
CA TYR A 451 9.26 12.87 1.47
C TYR A 451 8.46 13.98 2.17
N TYR A 452 9.11 15.06 2.61
CA TYR A 452 8.39 16.16 3.25
C TYR A 452 7.46 16.93 2.30
N LYS A 453 7.82 17.08 1.02
CA LYS A 453 6.91 17.63 0.01
C LYS A 453 5.70 16.73 -0.22
N ALA A 454 5.88 15.41 -0.21
CA ALA A 454 4.78 14.45 -0.29
C ALA A 454 3.91 14.47 0.97
N GLU A 455 4.50 14.52 2.16
CA GLU A 455 3.78 14.55 3.44
C GLU A 455 2.92 15.81 3.57
N ALA A 456 3.46 16.98 3.22
CA ALA A 456 2.74 18.25 3.27
C ALA A 456 1.58 18.36 2.24
N ASN A 457 1.53 17.49 1.23
CA ASN A 457 0.48 17.49 0.22
C ASN A 457 -0.61 16.44 0.52
N SER A 458 -1.76 16.89 1.00
CA SER A 458 -2.91 16.02 1.37
C SER A 458 -3.50 15.16 0.25
N GLN A 459 -3.22 15.44 -1.03
CA GLN A 459 -3.69 14.61 -2.15
C GLN A 459 -2.73 13.47 -2.49
N ILE A 460 -1.49 13.53 -2.03
CA ILE A 460 -0.51 12.46 -2.21
C ILE A 460 -0.70 11.44 -1.09
N ASP A 461 -1.05 10.22 -1.44
CA ASP A 461 -1.26 9.10 -0.51
C ASP A 461 0.02 8.32 -0.22
N ALA A 462 0.98 8.28 -1.15
CA ALA A 462 2.18 7.46 -1.03
C ALA A 462 3.36 8.01 -1.84
N ILE A 463 4.58 7.68 -1.42
CA ILE A 463 5.83 7.90 -2.15
C ILE A 463 6.68 6.65 -2.17
N ILE A 464 6.74 5.97 -3.33
CA ILE A 464 7.46 4.72 -3.50
C ILE A 464 8.87 5.01 -4.02
N TYR A 465 9.87 4.73 -3.17
CA TYR A 465 11.28 4.86 -3.55
C TYR A 465 11.76 3.61 -4.27
N ALA A 466 12.45 3.80 -5.39
CA ALA A 466 13.16 2.78 -6.12
C ALA A 466 14.67 3.12 -6.08
N SER A 467 15.57 2.23 -5.68
CA SER A 467 15.39 0.82 -5.33
C SER A 467 15.78 0.54 -3.87
N HIS A 468 15.43 -0.64 -3.37
CA HIS A 468 15.90 -1.13 -2.07
C HIS A 468 17.44 -1.29 -2.06
N VAL A 469 17.99 -1.84 -3.14
CA VAL A 469 19.42 -2.13 -3.33
C VAL A 469 19.87 -1.57 -4.68
N ASP A 470 21.11 -1.09 -4.77
CA ASP A 470 21.72 -0.76 -6.05
C ASP A 470 21.57 -1.93 -7.04
N ASP A 471 21.23 -1.61 -8.28
CA ASP A 471 20.95 -2.61 -9.32
C ASP A 471 21.92 -2.42 -10.49
N ALA A 472 22.55 -3.50 -10.95
CA ALA A 472 23.49 -3.50 -12.05
C ALA A 472 22.86 -3.09 -13.41
N ASP A 473 21.56 -3.36 -13.58
CA ASP A 473 20.81 -3.12 -14.82
C ASP A 473 20.13 -1.74 -14.83
N SER A 474 20.21 -1.01 -13.72
CA SER A 474 19.65 0.34 -13.61
C SER A 474 20.61 1.43 -14.12
N ALA A 475 20.07 2.58 -14.52
CA ALA A 475 20.84 3.72 -15.02
C ALA A 475 21.78 4.40 -13.99
N GLY A 476 21.88 3.85 -12.77
CA GLY A 476 22.83 4.28 -11.75
C GLY A 476 22.49 3.75 -10.36
N ASN A 477 23.47 3.83 -9.45
CA ASN A 477 23.31 3.41 -8.06
C ASN A 477 22.27 4.27 -7.32
N CYS A 478 21.06 3.78 -7.11
CA CYS A 478 19.98 4.51 -6.43
C CYS A 478 19.49 3.83 -5.14
N GLY A 479 20.09 2.71 -4.74
CA GLY A 479 19.65 1.89 -3.62
C GLY A 479 19.76 2.57 -2.25
N LEU A 480 19.01 2.05 -1.28
CA LEU A 480 19.27 2.28 0.15
C LEU A 480 20.54 1.56 0.62
N TYR A 481 20.82 0.42 -0.02
CA TYR A 481 22.05 -0.35 0.12
C TYR A 481 22.92 -0.25 -1.12
N THR A 482 24.23 -0.35 -0.94
CA THR A 482 25.14 -0.73 -2.03
C THR A 482 24.92 -2.19 -2.40
N ARG A 483 25.32 -2.55 -3.61
CA ARG A 483 25.31 -3.93 -4.11
C ARG A 483 26.64 -4.63 -3.88
N GLU A 484 26.63 -5.95 -3.69
CA GLU A 484 27.84 -6.79 -3.73
C GLU A 484 28.40 -6.89 -5.16
N ASP A 485 29.71 -6.79 -5.32
CA ASP A 485 30.37 -6.90 -6.61
C ASP A 485 30.04 -8.23 -7.32
N GLY A 486 29.70 -8.17 -8.61
CA GLY A 486 29.40 -9.35 -9.43
C GLY A 486 27.99 -9.94 -9.27
N THR A 487 27.14 -9.38 -8.39
CA THR A 487 25.71 -9.75 -8.27
C THR A 487 24.82 -8.80 -9.09
N ASN A 488 23.52 -9.06 -9.23
CA ASN A 488 22.62 -8.08 -9.84
C ASN A 488 22.06 -7.09 -8.83
N ASP A 489 21.77 -7.54 -7.61
CA ASP A 489 21.07 -6.74 -6.59
C ASP A 489 21.23 -7.27 -5.15
N THR A 490 22.29 -8.03 -4.84
CA THR A 490 22.53 -8.49 -3.46
C THR A 490 23.01 -7.34 -2.58
N ALA A 491 22.30 -7.03 -1.49
CA ALA A 491 22.64 -5.93 -0.60
C ALA A 491 23.96 -6.19 0.16
N ALA A 492 24.84 -5.19 0.18
CA ALA A 492 26.16 -5.25 0.82
C ALA A 492 26.29 -4.32 2.03
N ALA A 493 26.14 -3.00 1.84
CA ALA A 493 26.36 -2.01 2.89
C ALA A 493 25.28 -0.91 2.88
N GLU A 494 24.84 -0.50 4.07
CA GLU A 494 23.91 0.61 4.24
C GLU A 494 24.53 1.92 3.72
N LYS A 495 23.76 2.69 2.94
CA LYS A 495 24.12 4.06 2.58
C LYS A 495 23.56 5.07 3.58
N ILE A 496 24.02 6.32 3.52
CA ILE A 496 23.52 7.41 4.39
C ILE A 496 21.98 7.55 4.31
N ILE A 497 21.40 7.39 3.11
CA ILE A 497 19.95 7.44 2.91
C ILE A 497 19.20 6.38 3.72
N TYR A 498 19.78 5.20 4.00
CA TYR A 498 19.12 4.13 4.77
C TYR A 498 18.63 4.64 6.12
N ARG A 499 19.50 5.34 6.87
CA ARG A 499 19.14 5.88 8.18
C ARG A 499 18.09 7.00 8.07
N VAL A 500 18.20 7.86 7.06
CA VAL A 500 17.17 8.89 6.81
C VAL A 500 15.84 8.21 6.52
N PHE A 501 15.79 7.28 5.57
CA PHE A 501 14.58 6.53 5.21
C PHE A 501 13.94 5.85 6.42
N ARG A 502 14.75 5.16 7.23
CA ARG A 502 14.27 4.49 8.45
C ARG A 502 13.61 5.48 9.39
N TYR A 503 14.27 6.58 9.74
CA TYR A 503 13.82 7.42 10.87
C TYR A 503 13.01 8.68 10.48
N ILE A 504 12.82 8.98 9.19
CA ILE A 504 12.17 10.22 8.73
C ILE A 504 10.72 10.38 9.20
N ASP A 505 10.03 9.30 9.53
CA ASP A 505 8.63 9.27 9.98
C ASP A 505 8.48 8.90 11.47
N THR A 506 9.55 9.14 12.25
CA THR A 506 9.60 8.88 13.70
C THR A 506 9.87 10.18 14.46
N GLU A 507 9.87 10.13 15.80
CA GLU A 507 10.32 11.22 16.67
C GLU A 507 11.75 11.70 16.38
N TYR A 508 12.57 10.90 15.69
CA TYR A 508 13.95 11.23 15.32
C TYR A 508 14.08 12.00 13.99
N SER A 509 12.96 12.31 13.31
CA SER A 509 12.94 12.92 11.98
C SER A 509 13.81 14.18 11.87
N SER A 510 13.68 15.12 12.81
CA SER A 510 14.46 16.37 12.80
C SER A 510 15.96 16.15 13.02
N VAL A 511 16.33 15.17 13.86
CA VAL A 511 17.74 14.85 14.15
C VAL A 511 18.39 14.17 12.95
N ILE A 512 17.72 13.18 12.34
CA ILE A 512 18.32 12.43 11.24
C ILE A 512 18.45 13.24 9.95
N THR A 513 17.62 14.28 9.80
CA THR A 513 17.60 15.15 8.61
C THR A 513 18.38 16.46 8.77
N GLU A 514 19.03 16.71 9.91
CA GLU A 514 19.85 17.92 10.14
C GLU A 514 20.99 18.06 9.11
N GLN A 515 21.66 16.95 8.79
CA GLN A 515 22.69 16.91 7.75
C GLN A 515 22.14 17.24 6.35
N CYS A 516 20.87 16.94 6.09
CA CYS A 516 20.21 17.19 4.81
C CYS A 516 19.85 18.68 4.65
N LEU A 517 19.46 19.36 5.74
CA LEU A 517 19.31 20.82 5.75
C LEU A 517 20.64 21.51 5.42
N SER A 518 21.72 21.05 6.05
CA SER A 518 23.07 21.58 5.83
C SER A 518 23.53 21.43 4.38
N TYR A 519 23.22 20.30 3.73
CA TYR A 519 23.50 20.09 2.30
C TYR A 519 22.85 21.17 1.42
N TYR A 520 21.63 21.58 1.75
CA TYR A 520 20.88 22.58 1.01
C TYR A 520 21.11 24.03 1.44
N GLY A 521 21.86 24.26 2.53
CA GLY A 521 22.05 25.57 3.12
C GLY A 521 20.76 26.15 3.74
N LEU A 522 19.84 25.27 4.17
CA LEU A 522 18.57 25.66 4.80
C LEU A 522 18.71 25.68 6.32
N VAL A 523 17.98 26.57 7.00
CA VAL A 523 17.90 26.57 8.48
C VAL A 523 16.70 25.75 8.94
N SER A 524 15.63 25.69 8.15
CA SER A 524 14.46 24.84 8.40
C SER A 524 13.85 24.27 7.11
N TRP A 525 13.16 23.14 7.22
CA TRP A 525 12.43 22.55 6.09
C TRP A 525 11.27 23.41 5.58
N GLY A 526 10.70 24.26 6.45
CA GLY A 526 9.63 25.20 6.07
C GLY A 526 10.04 26.25 5.03
N GLU A 527 11.35 26.47 4.83
CA GLU A 527 11.87 27.33 3.75
C GLU A 527 11.71 26.71 2.35
N ALA A 528 11.70 25.37 2.27
CA ALA A 528 11.63 24.63 1.00
C ALA A 528 10.32 23.84 0.82
N VAL A 529 9.56 23.65 1.90
CA VAL A 529 8.35 22.82 1.92
C VAL A 529 7.19 23.65 2.48
N SER A 530 6.32 24.11 1.58
CA SER A 530 5.06 24.76 1.96
C SER A 530 4.16 23.78 2.70
N GLY A 531 3.62 24.18 3.85
CA GLY A 531 2.80 23.31 4.70
C GLY A 531 3.60 22.32 5.55
N TYR A 532 4.93 22.49 5.66
CA TYR A 532 5.74 21.68 6.58
C TYR A 532 5.28 21.84 8.02
N ASP A 533 4.96 20.72 8.66
CA ASP A 533 4.58 20.66 10.07
C ASP A 533 5.30 19.49 10.74
N PRO A 534 6.31 19.76 11.60
CA PRO A 534 7.09 18.70 12.25
C PRO A 534 6.26 17.85 13.21
N SER A 535 5.11 18.34 13.70
CA SER A 535 4.23 17.57 14.58
C SER A 535 3.54 16.39 13.86
N ASN A 536 3.45 16.46 12.53
CA ASN A 536 2.86 15.40 11.71
C ASN A 536 3.87 14.33 11.28
N LEU A 537 5.16 14.46 11.62
CA LEU A 537 6.20 13.55 11.13
C LEU A 537 6.36 12.28 11.96
N ALA A 538 6.05 12.30 13.27
CA ALA A 538 6.17 11.14 14.13
C ALA A 538 4.96 10.21 13.95
N LYS A 539 4.97 9.39 12.89
CA LYS A 539 3.91 8.42 12.57
C LYS A 539 4.04 7.11 13.35
N ARG A 540 5.25 6.80 13.79
CA ARG A 540 5.59 5.57 14.52
C ARG A 540 6.68 5.81 15.55
N THR A 541 6.65 5.07 16.64
CA THR A 541 7.68 5.06 17.68
C THR A 541 8.51 3.79 17.59
N VAL A 542 9.84 3.93 17.62
CA VAL A 542 10.77 2.80 17.55
C VAL A 542 11.64 2.74 18.79
N ILE A 543 11.52 1.65 19.53
CA ILE A 543 12.25 1.40 20.77
C ILE A 543 13.24 0.28 20.51
N SER A 544 14.52 0.54 20.76
CA SER A 544 15.59 -0.44 20.56
C SER A 544 16.04 -1.03 21.88
N GLY A 545 16.38 -2.33 21.89
CA GLY A 545 16.85 -3.03 23.07
C GLY A 545 18.02 -3.97 22.79
N THR A 546 18.66 -4.44 23.86
CA THR A 546 19.64 -5.53 23.80
C THR A 546 19.22 -6.60 24.79
N ALA A 547 19.27 -7.87 24.38
CA ALA A 547 18.89 -8.95 25.26
C ALA A 547 19.94 -9.20 26.34
N MET A 548 19.47 -9.62 27.52
CA MET A 548 20.29 -10.25 28.54
C MET A 548 20.20 -11.78 28.39
N ILE A 549 21.32 -12.47 28.65
CA ILE A 549 21.37 -13.94 28.70
C ILE A 549 21.14 -14.43 30.13
N ASP A 550 21.62 -13.68 31.12
CA ASP A 550 21.35 -13.95 32.53
C ASP A 550 19.92 -13.54 32.89
N GLU A 551 19.27 -14.37 33.72
CA GLU A 551 17.92 -14.08 34.19
C GLU A 551 17.89 -12.75 34.99
N PRO A 552 17.00 -11.82 34.65
CA PRO A 552 16.87 -10.56 35.39
C PRO A 552 16.52 -10.81 36.86
N SER A 553 17.04 -9.97 37.74
CA SER A 553 16.85 -10.09 39.20
C SER A 553 15.39 -10.03 39.68
N ALA A 554 14.49 -9.49 38.85
CA ALA A 554 13.06 -9.40 39.12
C ALA A 554 12.36 -10.76 38.90
N LYS A 555 11.99 -11.44 39.99
CA LYS A 555 11.25 -12.71 39.92
C LYS A 555 9.81 -12.48 39.43
N GLY A 556 9.51 -12.92 38.22
CA GLY A 556 8.16 -12.89 37.60
C GLY A 556 7.61 -14.27 37.27
N SER A 557 6.32 -14.35 36.93
CA SER A 557 5.78 -15.53 36.24
C SER A 557 6.06 -15.41 34.75
N LEU A 558 6.41 -16.55 34.13
CA LEU A 558 6.61 -16.65 32.69
C LEU A 558 5.31 -17.12 32.05
N ASP A 559 4.69 -16.24 31.27
CA ASP A 559 3.46 -16.55 30.55
C ASP A 559 3.79 -16.77 29.08
N ARG A 560 3.52 -17.97 28.56
CA ARG A 560 3.82 -18.33 27.18
C ARG A 560 2.85 -17.66 26.21
N LEU A 561 3.41 -16.95 25.21
CA LEU A 561 2.65 -16.44 24.06
C LEU A 561 2.47 -17.51 22.97
N THR A 562 3.41 -18.44 22.88
CA THR A 562 3.37 -19.63 21.99
C THR A 562 4.23 -20.76 22.57
N ASP A 563 3.82 -22.01 22.34
CA ASP A 563 4.51 -23.23 22.78
C ASP A 563 4.67 -24.29 21.68
N PHE A 564 4.23 -24.00 20.45
CA PHE A 564 4.35 -24.85 19.25
C PHE A 564 3.87 -26.31 19.43
N ASN A 565 2.98 -26.55 20.40
CA ASN A 565 2.41 -27.87 20.67
C ASN A 565 1.08 -28.11 19.92
N GLY A 566 0.49 -27.06 19.34
CA GLY A 566 -0.72 -27.12 18.52
C GLY A 566 -0.45 -27.47 17.06
N ALA A 567 -1.49 -27.88 16.34
CA ALA A 567 -1.42 -28.20 14.90
C ALA A 567 -1.27 -26.96 14.00
N ASP A 568 -1.61 -25.77 14.53
CA ASP A 568 -1.43 -24.51 13.83
C ASP A 568 -0.12 -23.85 14.28
N LEU A 569 0.80 -23.64 13.33
CA LEU A 569 2.10 -23.03 13.59
C LEU A 569 1.93 -21.57 14.02
N MET A 570 0.86 -20.89 13.58
CA MET A 570 0.56 -19.47 13.85
C MET A 570 1.68 -18.48 13.48
N PHE A 571 2.74 -18.94 12.82
CA PHE A 571 3.89 -18.19 12.33
C PHE A 571 4.01 -18.41 10.82
N TYR A 572 4.39 -17.35 10.12
CA TYR A 572 4.70 -17.38 8.69
C TYR A 572 6.21 -17.18 8.50
N PRO A 573 6.80 -17.88 7.51
CA PRO A 573 8.19 -17.64 7.13
C PRO A 573 8.35 -16.22 6.60
N SER A 574 9.43 -15.52 6.97
CA SER A 574 9.96 -14.44 6.12
C SER A 574 10.31 -15.02 4.74
N GLU A 575 10.34 -14.22 3.67
CA GLU A 575 10.61 -14.73 2.29
C GLU A 575 11.87 -15.59 2.14
N ASN A 576 12.85 -15.44 3.04
CA ASN A 576 14.07 -16.23 3.05
C ASN A 576 14.06 -17.46 3.98
N ALA A 577 12.89 -17.87 4.49
CA ALA A 577 12.71 -19.11 5.23
C ALA A 577 12.05 -20.16 4.32
N ARG A 578 12.84 -21.15 3.89
CA ARG A 578 12.45 -22.19 2.92
C ARG A 578 11.50 -23.22 3.49
N LEU A 579 11.60 -23.46 4.80
CA LEU A 579 10.78 -24.42 5.52
C LEU A 579 10.42 -23.82 6.87
N LEU A 580 9.16 -24.01 7.25
CA LEU A 580 8.67 -23.75 8.61
C LEU A 580 7.83 -24.95 9.05
N THR A 581 8.27 -25.66 10.08
CA THR A 581 7.59 -26.86 10.60
C THR A 581 7.85 -27.04 12.09
N THR A 582 7.08 -27.90 12.76
CA THR A 582 7.35 -28.32 14.14
C THR A 582 8.11 -29.64 14.17
N GLN A 583 9.06 -29.75 15.10
CA GLN A 583 9.70 -31.03 15.43
C GLN A 583 9.80 -31.22 16.94
N ALA A 584 9.85 -32.48 17.39
CA ALA A 584 10.13 -32.81 18.78
C ALA A 584 11.57 -32.40 19.15
N ASP A 585 11.75 -31.85 20.34
CA ASP A 585 13.04 -31.33 20.80
C ASP A 585 13.28 -31.71 22.28
N PRO A 586 13.87 -32.89 22.53
CA PRO A 586 14.09 -33.40 23.89
C PRO A 586 14.99 -32.50 24.75
N ASP A 587 15.94 -31.81 24.12
CA ASP A 587 16.86 -30.92 24.82
C ASP A 587 16.13 -29.65 25.27
N ALA A 588 15.34 -29.04 24.38
CA ALA A 588 14.48 -27.92 24.73
C ALA A 588 13.40 -28.29 25.76
N LYS A 589 12.89 -29.52 25.73
CA LYS A 589 11.99 -30.03 26.78
C LYS A 589 12.67 -30.06 28.14
N ALA A 590 13.92 -30.54 28.20
CA ALA A 590 14.67 -30.59 29.46
C ALA A 590 15.05 -29.18 29.97
N LEU A 591 15.38 -28.26 29.07
CA LEU A 591 15.82 -26.90 29.42
C LEU A 591 14.65 -25.95 29.73
N TYR A 592 13.59 -26.00 28.93
CA TYR A 592 12.54 -24.99 28.89
C TYR A 592 11.13 -25.55 29.10
N GLY A 593 10.97 -26.88 29.10
CA GLY A 593 9.68 -27.54 29.23
C GLY A 593 8.83 -27.49 27.96
N SER A 594 9.42 -27.21 26.78
CA SER A 594 8.70 -27.27 25.50
C SER A 594 8.85 -28.63 24.84
N GLU A 595 7.75 -29.30 24.48
CA GLU A 595 7.82 -30.62 23.81
C GLU A 595 8.31 -30.49 22.37
N ASN A 596 7.86 -29.44 21.67
CA ASN A 596 8.17 -29.16 20.28
C ASN A 596 8.88 -27.81 20.10
N SER A 597 9.60 -27.71 18.99
CA SER A 597 10.26 -26.50 18.50
C SER A 597 9.78 -26.18 17.10
N LEU A 598 9.63 -24.89 16.80
CA LEU A 598 9.48 -24.40 15.44
C LEU A 598 10.85 -24.43 14.75
N LEU A 599 11.00 -25.33 13.79
CA LEU A 599 12.14 -25.43 12.89
C LEU A 599 11.93 -24.47 11.71
N ALA A 600 12.88 -23.55 11.53
CA ALA A 600 12.97 -22.70 10.34
C ALA A 600 14.31 -22.90 9.62
N GLU A 601 14.26 -23.25 8.33
CA GLU A 601 15.44 -23.33 7.46
C GLU A 601 15.61 -22.00 6.72
N LEU A 602 16.72 -21.32 6.98
CA LEU A 602 16.93 -19.93 6.60
C LEU A 602 18.05 -19.82 5.56
N TYR A 603 17.70 -19.41 4.34
CA TYR A 603 18.64 -19.31 3.23
C TYR A 603 19.37 -17.96 3.17
N ALA A 604 20.61 -17.98 2.70
CA ALA A 604 21.45 -16.79 2.54
C ALA A 604 21.15 -16.09 1.22
N VAL A 605 20.47 -14.95 1.29
CA VAL A 605 20.31 -14.04 0.14
C VAL A 605 21.24 -12.84 0.28
N SER A 606 21.30 -12.22 1.45
CA SER A 606 22.20 -11.09 1.75
C SER A 606 22.76 -11.19 3.17
N PRO A 607 23.99 -10.73 3.43
CA PRO A 607 24.57 -10.68 4.78
C PRO A 607 23.87 -9.69 5.72
N VAL A 608 23.11 -8.72 5.19
CA VAL A 608 22.48 -7.67 6.00
C VAL A 608 21.02 -7.95 6.34
N GLU A 609 20.38 -8.86 5.62
CA GLU A 609 18.95 -9.13 5.74
C GLU A 609 18.64 -10.10 6.89
N TYR A 610 17.64 -9.73 7.68
CA TYR A 610 17.07 -10.61 8.71
C TYR A 610 16.13 -11.66 8.09
N ARG A 611 16.15 -12.87 8.66
CA ARG A 611 15.32 -13.99 8.21
C ARG A 611 14.85 -14.83 9.39
N GLY A 612 13.63 -15.35 9.35
CA GLY A 612 13.07 -16.11 10.46
C GLY A 612 11.58 -16.30 10.34
N ALA A 613 10.89 -16.13 11.47
CA ALA A 613 9.46 -16.39 11.57
C ALA A 613 8.72 -15.20 12.21
N THR A 614 7.53 -14.91 11.71
CA THR A 614 6.66 -13.85 12.22
C THR A 614 5.26 -14.38 12.47
N ALA A 615 4.67 -14.06 13.62
CA ALA A 615 3.26 -14.28 13.90
C ALA A 615 2.49 -12.96 13.85
N CYS A 616 1.46 -12.88 13.00
CA CYS A 616 0.59 -11.71 12.88
C CYS A 616 -0.78 -12.00 13.51
N ARG A 617 -0.94 -11.64 14.78
CA ARG A 617 -2.17 -11.75 15.58
C ARG A 617 -2.05 -10.90 16.84
N GLU A 618 -3.16 -10.69 17.54
CA GLU A 618 -3.12 -10.03 18.85
C GLU A 618 -2.46 -10.93 19.90
N PHE A 619 -1.49 -10.37 20.63
CA PHE A 619 -0.85 -10.94 21.81
C PHE A 619 -1.02 -9.99 23.00
N ASP A 620 -1.43 -10.53 24.15
CA ASP A 620 -1.45 -9.78 25.41
C ASP A 620 -0.04 -9.71 25.99
N VAL A 621 0.54 -8.52 25.95
CA VAL A 621 1.85 -8.18 26.52
C VAL A 621 1.69 -7.25 27.74
N SER A 622 0.47 -7.01 28.19
CA SER A 622 0.17 -6.05 29.26
C SER A 622 0.88 -6.42 30.56
N GLY A 623 1.51 -5.42 31.18
CA GLY A 623 2.25 -5.57 32.43
C GLY A 623 3.51 -6.44 32.32
N ALA A 624 3.96 -6.77 31.10
CA ALA A 624 5.22 -7.45 30.88
C ALA A 624 6.39 -6.53 31.24
N SER A 625 7.33 -7.05 32.01
CA SER A 625 8.62 -6.39 32.24
C SER A 625 9.62 -6.74 31.14
N HIS A 626 9.56 -7.99 30.66
CA HIS A 626 10.44 -8.52 29.63
C HIS A 626 9.68 -9.42 28.67
N ALA A 627 10.12 -9.47 27.41
CA ALA A 627 9.87 -10.62 26.54
C ALA A 627 11.00 -11.63 26.68
N VAL A 628 10.67 -12.90 26.53
CA VAL A 628 11.61 -14.02 26.66
C VAL A 628 11.52 -14.88 25.41
N VAL A 629 12.67 -15.10 24.77
CA VAL A 629 12.80 -15.94 23.57
C VAL A 629 13.73 -17.09 23.88
N ASP A 630 13.21 -18.31 23.76
CA ASP A 630 13.98 -19.55 23.89
C ASP A 630 14.34 -20.04 22.48
N VAL A 631 15.63 -20.07 22.14
CA VAL A 631 16.08 -20.31 20.76
C VAL A 631 17.44 -21.01 20.69
N MET A 632 17.65 -21.79 19.63
CA MET A 632 18.96 -22.23 19.17
C MET A 632 19.13 -21.90 17.69
N ILE A 633 20.30 -21.37 17.32
CA ILE A 633 20.71 -21.12 15.94
C ILE A 633 21.83 -22.09 15.55
N ASN A 634 21.67 -22.80 14.44
CA ASN A 634 22.66 -23.72 13.86
C ASN A 634 23.11 -23.24 12.48
N SER A 635 24.36 -23.53 12.12
CA SER A 635 24.95 -23.34 10.79
C SER A 635 26.06 -24.37 10.57
N THR A 636 26.36 -24.68 9.31
CA THR A 636 27.46 -25.57 8.91
C THR A 636 28.85 -24.95 9.13
N SER A 637 28.97 -23.62 9.14
CA SER A 637 30.24 -22.90 9.30
C SER A 637 30.51 -22.43 10.74
N GLY A 638 29.56 -22.60 11.66
CA GLY A 638 29.64 -22.06 13.02
C GLY A 638 29.52 -20.53 13.04
N GLY A 639 30.14 -19.87 14.03
CA GLY A 639 30.20 -18.41 14.14
C GLY A 639 29.19 -17.79 15.11
N ILE A 640 28.89 -16.51 14.90
CA ILE A 640 27.96 -15.72 15.71
C ILE A 640 26.80 -15.26 14.82
N ALA A 641 25.58 -15.34 15.36
CA ALA A 641 24.39 -14.82 14.71
C ALA A 641 23.74 -13.72 15.57
N ASP A 642 23.14 -12.73 14.93
CA ASP A 642 22.29 -11.75 15.60
C ASP A 642 20.85 -12.24 15.54
N VAL A 643 20.27 -12.51 16.72
CA VAL A 643 18.85 -12.81 16.90
C VAL A 643 18.12 -11.52 17.26
N MET A 644 17.10 -11.18 16.49
CA MET A 644 16.22 -10.06 16.74
C MET A 644 14.86 -10.54 17.23
N LEU A 645 14.41 -9.98 18.33
CA LEU A 645 12.99 -9.97 18.70
C LEU A 645 12.39 -8.64 18.24
N ARG A 646 11.36 -8.72 17.39
CA ARG A 646 10.57 -7.56 17.01
C ARG A 646 9.13 -7.72 17.49
N ILE A 647 8.60 -6.70 18.15
CA ILE A 647 7.19 -6.67 18.61
C ILE A 647 6.54 -5.41 18.04
N LYS A 648 5.48 -5.58 17.27
CA LYS A 648 4.67 -4.47 16.74
C LYS A 648 3.38 -4.37 17.54
N GLY A 649 2.96 -3.17 17.88
CA GLY A 649 1.68 -2.85 18.49
C GLY A 649 1.27 -1.42 18.18
N SER A 650 0.37 -0.87 19.01
CA SER A 650 -0.06 0.53 18.91
C SER A 650 -0.14 1.19 20.27
N ASP A 651 -0.11 2.51 20.30
CA ASP A 651 -0.47 3.26 21.50
C ASP A 651 -2.01 3.33 21.66
N ALA A 652 -2.47 4.04 22.69
CA ALA A 652 -3.91 4.21 22.96
C ALA A 652 -4.66 5.04 21.91
N GLU A 653 -3.94 5.81 21.09
CA GLU A 653 -4.49 6.64 20.01
C GLU A 653 -4.43 5.93 18.64
N GLY A 654 -3.79 4.75 18.57
CA GLY A 654 -3.67 3.92 17.39
C GLY A 654 -2.38 4.15 16.59
N ALA A 655 -1.45 4.99 17.07
CA ALA A 655 -0.16 5.20 16.42
C ALA A 655 0.74 3.96 16.59
N GLU A 656 1.52 3.65 15.55
CA GLU A 656 2.34 2.42 15.53
C GLU A 656 3.48 2.49 16.55
N THR A 657 3.65 1.43 17.34
CA THR A 657 4.78 1.27 18.26
C THR A 657 5.52 -0.02 17.97
N VAL A 658 6.84 0.06 17.86
CA VAL A 658 7.70 -1.08 17.51
C VAL A 658 8.83 -1.21 18.52
N TYR A 659 8.99 -2.40 19.07
CA TYR A 659 10.17 -2.81 19.82
C TYR A 659 11.08 -3.64 18.94
N GLU A 660 12.38 -3.35 18.94
CA GLU A 660 13.42 -4.06 18.19
C GLU A 660 14.60 -4.37 19.13
N GLY A 661 14.62 -5.59 19.68
CA GLY A 661 15.67 -6.06 20.57
C GLY A 661 16.64 -7.00 19.84
N ILE A 662 17.95 -6.85 20.06
CA ILE A 662 18.97 -7.70 19.42
C ILE A 662 19.78 -8.48 20.47
N ALA A 663 20.16 -9.71 20.15
CA ALA A 663 21.08 -10.55 20.91
C ALA A 663 22.11 -11.20 19.97
N ALA A 664 23.40 -11.07 20.27
CA ALA A 664 24.43 -11.85 19.60
C ALA A 664 24.59 -13.21 20.28
N VAL A 665 24.45 -14.31 19.53
CA VAL A 665 24.50 -15.68 20.04
C VAL A 665 25.55 -16.51 19.34
N THR A 666 26.20 -17.42 20.06
CA THR A 666 27.11 -18.40 19.46
C THR A 666 26.29 -19.51 18.83
N VAL A 667 26.56 -19.81 17.56
CA VAL A 667 25.90 -20.89 16.82
C VAL A 667 26.14 -22.24 17.50
N GLY A 668 25.12 -23.09 17.57
CA GLY A 668 25.19 -24.43 18.17
C GLY A 668 24.86 -24.50 19.66
N GLN A 669 24.32 -23.42 20.24
CA GLN A 669 23.95 -23.36 21.66
C GLN A 669 22.49 -22.93 21.84
N TYR A 670 21.86 -23.47 22.88
CA TYR A 670 20.54 -23.03 23.34
C TYR A 670 20.68 -21.79 24.22
N TYR A 671 19.83 -20.79 23.95
CA TYR A 671 19.74 -19.55 24.72
C TYR A 671 18.32 -19.28 25.19
N ARG A 672 18.21 -18.72 26.40
CA ARG A 672 17.04 -17.99 26.86
C ARG A 672 17.40 -16.51 26.89
N LEU A 673 16.77 -15.72 26.04
CA LEU A 673 17.06 -14.32 25.82
C LEU A 673 15.99 -13.46 26.47
N TYR A 674 16.38 -12.49 27.32
CA TYR A 674 15.48 -11.58 28.02
C TYR A 674 15.58 -10.16 27.45
N PHE A 675 14.47 -9.66 26.90
CA PHE A 675 14.36 -8.35 26.27
C PHE A 675 13.55 -7.40 27.15
N ASP A 676 14.16 -6.31 27.63
CA ASP A 676 13.48 -5.31 28.47
C ASP A 676 12.39 -4.58 27.67
N LEU A 677 11.14 -4.64 28.15
CA LEU A 677 9.98 -4.01 27.53
C LEU A 677 9.49 -2.75 28.26
N GLN A 678 10.19 -2.25 29.27
CA GLN A 678 9.67 -1.14 30.10
C GLN A 678 9.37 0.12 29.30
N GLU A 679 10.23 0.48 28.35
CA GLU A 679 10.00 1.64 27.49
C GLU A 679 8.87 1.38 26.50
N TYR A 680 8.83 0.20 25.88
CA TYR A 680 7.73 -0.24 25.04
C TYR A 680 6.37 -0.17 25.75
N MET A 681 6.31 -0.59 27.01
CA MET A 681 5.09 -0.54 27.81
C MET A 681 4.66 0.86 28.26
N ARG A 682 5.49 1.89 28.11
CA ARG A 682 5.07 3.28 28.31
C ARG A 682 4.40 3.87 27.07
N SER A 683 4.71 3.33 25.89
CA SER A 683 4.24 3.83 24.61
C SER A 683 3.20 2.92 23.94
N ASN A 684 2.96 1.71 24.46
CA ASN A 684 2.01 0.74 23.91
C ASN A 684 0.81 0.51 24.84
N ASP A 685 -0.34 0.16 24.25
CA ASP A 685 -1.60 -0.09 24.95
C ASP A 685 -1.69 -1.44 25.68
N GLY A 686 -0.62 -2.24 25.67
CA GLY A 686 -0.54 -3.58 26.25
C GLY A 686 -0.87 -4.71 25.27
N LYS A 687 -1.06 -4.39 23.99
CA LYS A 687 -1.31 -5.37 22.92
C LYS A 687 -0.24 -5.29 21.84
N ALA A 688 0.23 -6.45 21.41
CA ALA A 688 1.06 -6.59 20.22
C ALA A 688 0.22 -7.18 19.07
N SER A 689 0.32 -6.60 17.88
CA SER A 689 -0.29 -7.08 16.64
C SER A 689 0.60 -8.06 15.88
N SER A 690 1.91 -8.03 16.13
CA SER A 690 2.81 -9.07 15.66
C SER A 690 4.03 -9.28 16.54
N VAL A 691 4.58 -10.49 16.47
CA VAL A 691 5.83 -10.88 17.12
C VAL A 691 6.68 -11.62 16.09
N SER A 692 7.92 -11.16 15.91
CA SER A 692 8.88 -11.75 15.00
C SER A 692 10.16 -12.15 15.73
N VAL A 693 10.67 -13.33 15.40
CA VAL A 693 12.02 -13.75 15.77
C VAL A 693 12.80 -13.98 14.48
N TRP A 694 13.78 -13.11 14.25
CA TRP A 694 14.61 -13.13 13.06
C TRP A 694 16.07 -13.27 13.40
N VAL A 695 16.85 -13.72 12.41
CA VAL A 695 18.25 -14.06 12.54
C VAL A 695 18.98 -13.50 11.34
N LYS A 696 20.19 -12.97 11.55
CA LYS A 696 21.15 -12.71 10.47
C LYS A 696 22.58 -12.99 10.94
N PRO A 697 23.56 -13.08 10.03
CA PRO A 697 24.95 -13.19 10.42
C PRO A 697 25.37 -11.98 11.28
N HIS A 698 26.09 -12.23 12.37
CA HIS A 698 26.68 -11.13 13.13
C HIS A 698 27.71 -10.40 12.26
N LYS A 699 27.86 -9.09 12.44
CA LYS A 699 28.78 -8.28 11.63
C LYS A 699 30.20 -8.89 11.61
N GLY A 700 30.69 -9.18 10.41
CA GLY A 700 32.01 -9.80 10.18
C GLY A 700 32.02 -11.33 10.20
N SER A 701 30.88 -11.98 10.47
CA SER A 701 30.71 -13.42 10.25
C SER A 701 30.37 -13.71 8.79
N GLU A 702 30.65 -14.94 8.35
CA GLU A 702 30.30 -15.38 7.00
C GLU A 702 28.79 -15.39 6.80
N ASN A 703 28.34 -14.96 5.61
CA ASN A 703 26.98 -15.18 5.18
C ASN A 703 26.82 -16.67 4.87
N GLY A 704 25.91 -17.35 5.56
CA GLY A 704 25.70 -18.79 5.42
C GLY A 704 24.25 -19.15 5.65
N GLU A 705 23.86 -20.41 5.40
CA GLU A 705 22.54 -20.92 5.76
C GLU A 705 22.44 -21.11 7.28
N TYR A 706 21.28 -20.80 7.88
CA TYR A 706 21.01 -21.04 9.29
C TYR A 706 19.81 -21.97 9.44
N THR A 707 19.80 -22.72 10.52
CA THR A 707 18.61 -23.38 11.04
C THR A 707 18.27 -22.76 12.38
N MET A 708 17.05 -22.25 12.53
CA MET A 708 16.55 -21.74 13.79
C MET A 708 15.58 -22.75 14.40
N LEU A 709 15.84 -23.16 15.65
CA LEU A 709 14.87 -23.83 16.51
C LEU A 709 14.34 -22.80 17.49
N LEU A 710 13.10 -22.35 17.28
CA LEU A 710 12.39 -21.46 18.21
C LEU A 710 11.55 -22.33 19.15
N ASN A 711 11.93 -22.37 20.42
CA ASN A 711 11.36 -23.25 21.42
C ASN A 711 10.18 -22.61 22.17
N GLY A 712 10.10 -21.28 22.15
CA GLY A 712 8.98 -20.55 22.75
C GLY A 712 9.22 -19.05 22.75
N VAL A 713 8.11 -18.30 22.74
CA VAL A 713 8.10 -16.87 23.03
C VAL A 713 7.17 -16.65 24.21
N SER A 714 7.64 -15.93 25.21
CA SER A 714 6.93 -15.68 26.46
C SER A 714 7.08 -14.23 26.91
N VAL A 715 6.28 -13.83 27.89
CA VAL A 715 6.46 -12.57 28.60
C VAL A 715 6.62 -12.82 30.09
N MET A 716 7.51 -12.06 30.72
CA MET A 716 7.73 -12.11 32.16
C MET A 716 6.94 -11.00 32.84
N ARG A 717 5.90 -11.37 33.60
CA ARG A 717 5.10 -10.44 34.40
C ARG A 717 5.60 -10.44 35.82
N GLU A 718 5.86 -9.27 36.39
CA GLU A 718 6.24 -9.19 37.80
C GLU A 718 5.09 -9.77 38.65
N GLY A 719 5.41 -10.81 39.43
CA GLY A 719 4.43 -11.45 40.30
C GLY A 719 3.80 -10.40 41.22
N GLY A 720 2.47 -10.48 41.42
CA GLY A 720 1.61 -9.48 42.10
C GLY A 720 1.97 -9.03 43.53
N ARG A 721 3.20 -9.23 44.00
CA ARG A 721 3.74 -8.61 45.21
C ARG A 721 3.85 -7.08 45.12
N ALA A 722 3.98 -6.48 43.94
CA ALA A 722 3.94 -5.02 43.80
C ALA A 722 2.57 -4.45 44.23
N LYS A 723 1.47 -5.12 43.86
CA LYS A 723 0.12 -4.74 44.35
C LYS A 723 -0.02 -4.96 45.86
N ALA A 724 0.54 -6.04 46.43
CA ALA A 724 0.52 -6.25 47.88
C ALA A 724 1.34 -5.19 48.64
N GLY A 725 2.49 -4.75 48.12
CA GLY A 725 3.30 -3.70 48.72
C GLY A 725 2.64 -2.32 48.66
N THR A 726 1.96 -1.99 47.56
CA THR A 726 1.19 -0.75 47.42
C THR A 726 -0.08 -0.78 48.28
N VAL A 727 -0.81 -1.90 48.32
CA VAL A 727 -1.96 -2.09 49.22
C VAL A 727 -1.51 -2.06 50.69
N PHE A 728 -0.39 -2.68 51.03
CA PHE A 728 0.18 -2.64 52.38
C PHE A 728 0.67 -1.24 52.75
N LYS A 729 1.30 -0.49 51.84
CA LYS A 729 1.64 0.94 52.04
C LYS A 729 0.39 1.78 52.25
N THR A 730 -0.66 1.59 51.45
CA THR A 730 -1.93 2.32 51.61
C THR A 730 -2.61 1.98 52.93
N ILE A 731 -2.66 0.70 53.31
CA ILE A 731 -3.18 0.25 54.62
C ILE A 731 -2.34 0.83 55.75
N LEU A 732 -1.01 0.84 55.64
CA LEU A 732 -0.11 1.41 56.65
C LEU A 732 -0.30 2.92 56.80
N ILE A 733 -0.46 3.66 55.70
CA ILE A 733 -0.75 5.11 55.71
C ILE A 733 -2.12 5.37 56.37
N ILE A 734 -3.14 4.55 56.07
CA ILE A 734 -4.45 4.64 56.71
C ILE A 734 -4.34 4.37 58.22
N LEU A 735 -3.62 3.31 58.62
CA LEU A 735 -3.43 2.97 60.04
C LEU A 735 -2.64 4.04 60.81
N ILE A 736 -1.59 4.60 60.22
CA ILE A 736 -0.84 5.73 60.80
C ILE A 736 -1.74 6.95 60.94
N SER A 737 -2.56 7.25 59.93
CA SER A 737 -3.51 8.37 59.98
C SER A 737 -4.55 8.18 61.10
N ILE A 738 -5.09 6.96 61.25
CA ILE A 738 -6.02 6.62 62.35
C ILE A 738 -5.32 6.77 63.71
N ALA A 739 -4.08 6.30 63.85
CA ALA A 739 -3.32 6.41 65.10
C ALA A 739 -3.05 7.88 65.48
N VAL A 740 -2.71 8.74 64.50
CA VAL A 740 -2.52 10.17 64.70
C VAL A 740 -3.82 10.85 65.12
N ILE A 741 -4.94 10.52 64.47
CA ILE A 741 -6.27 11.04 64.83
C ILE A 741 -6.67 10.60 66.25
N ALA A 742 -6.42 9.34 66.61
CA ALA A 742 -6.70 8.81 67.95
C ALA A 742 -5.83 9.50 69.02
N ALA A 743 -4.54 9.73 68.75
CA ALA A 743 -3.64 10.45 69.64
C ALA A 743 -4.06 11.91 69.81
N ALA A 744 -4.49 12.59 68.74
CA ALA A 744 -5.03 13.95 68.82
C ALA A 744 -6.34 13.99 69.64
N ALA A 745 -7.25 13.05 69.42
CA ALA A 745 -8.49 12.93 70.20
C ALA A 745 -8.20 12.69 71.70
N TYR A 746 -7.25 11.80 72.01
CA TYR A 746 -6.81 11.56 73.38
C TYR A 746 -6.17 12.80 74.01
N GLY A 747 -5.33 13.53 73.27
CA GLY A 747 -4.75 14.81 73.68
C GLY A 747 -5.81 15.86 74.01
N ILE A 748 -6.86 15.97 73.18
CA ILE A 748 -7.99 16.88 73.42
C ILE A 748 -8.77 16.47 74.68
N MET A 749 -9.03 15.17 74.87
CA MET A 749 -9.69 14.67 76.09
C MET A 749 -8.86 14.93 77.33
N TYR A 750 -7.55 14.72 77.27
CA TYR A 750 -6.61 15.00 78.35
C TYR A 750 -6.58 16.50 78.70
N LEU A 751 -6.50 17.38 77.70
CA LEU A 751 -6.60 18.83 77.87
C LEU A 751 -7.93 19.25 78.50
N ARG A 752 -9.06 18.68 78.06
CA ARG A 752 -10.37 18.92 78.68
C ARG A 752 -10.41 18.46 80.13
N ALA A 753 -9.85 17.29 80.45
CA ALA A 753 -9.74 16.80 81.82
C ALA A 753 -8.88 17.73 82.69
N LEU A 754 -7.77 18.23 82.14
CA LEU A 754 -6.86 19.15 82.83
C LEU A 754 -7.49 20.52 83.07
N ILE A 755 -8.25 21.05 82.10
CA ILE A 755 -9.05 22.27 82.23
C ILE A 755 -10.14 22.07 83.30
N ASN A 756 -10.85 20.94 83.29
CA ASN A 756 -11.87 20.63 84.28
C ASN A 756 -11.27 20.46 85.69
N TYR A 757 -10.09 19.84 85.80
CA TYR A 757 -9.35 19.75 87.05
C TYR A 757 -8.93 21.13 87.56
N ARG A 758 -8.39 22.01 86.70
CA ARG A 758 -8.04 23.39 87.06
C ARG A 758 -9.27 24.22 87.47
N LYS A 759 -10.41 24.07 86.77
CA LYS A 759 -11.69 24.69 87.15
C LYS A 759 -12.21 24.18 88.50
N LYS A 760 -12.08 22.87 88.76
CA LYS A 760 -12.46 22.26 90.05
C LYS A 760 -11.55 22.74 91.17
N LYS A 761 -10.24 22.84 90.93
CA LYS A 761 -9.26 23.40 91.88
C LYS A 761 -9.55 24.87 92.19
N LYS A 762 -9.81 25.72 91.18
CA LYS A 762 -10.26 27.12 91.38
C LYS A 762 -11.56 27.21 92.19
N ARG A 763 -12.56 26.37 91.90
CA ARG A 763 -13.82 26.33 92.69
C ARG A 763 -13.59 25.89 94.14
N ILE A 764 -12.63 25.01 94.39
CA ILE A 764 -12.25 24.58 95.75
C ILE A 764 -11.48 25.70 96.47
N GLU A 765 -10.59 26.41 95.79
CA GLU A 765 -9.87 27.58 96.31
C GLU A 765 -10.81 28.76 96.58
N GLU A 766 -11.78 29.04 95.70
CA GLU A 766 -12.84 30.04 95.92
C GLU A 766 -13.77 29.65 97.09
N LYS A 767 -14.10 28.36 97.24
CA LYS A 767 -14.84 27.86 98.42
C LYS A 767 -14.02 27.94 99.71
N ARG A 768 -12.70 27.76 99.64
CA ARG A 768 -11.79 27.98 100.77
C ARG A 768 -11.69 29.47 101.13
N ARG A 769 -11.53 30.37 100.15
CA ARG A 769 -11.57 31.83 100.35
C ARG A 769 -12.90 32.34 100.92
N ARG A 770 -14.04 31.78 100.47
CA ARG A 770 -15.36 32.08 101.05
C ARG A 770 -15.56 31.53 102.46
N LYS A 771 -14.82 30.51 102.88
CA LYS A 771 -14.82 29.98 104.26
C LYS A 771 -13.77 30.63 105.17
N SER A 772 -12.73 31.27 104.62
CA SER A 772 -11.66 31.90 105.41
C SER A 772 -11.88 33.38 105.73
N GLY A 773 -12.94 34.03 105.22
CA GLY A 773 -13.32 35.37 105.66
C GLY A 773 -12.31 36.48 105.37
N GLU A 774 -11.57 36.41 104.25
CA GLU A 774 -10.72 37.51 103.79
C GLU A 774 -11.49 38.41 102.81
N ARG A 775 -11.71 39.68 103.20
CA ARG A 775 -12.04 40.78 102.29
C ARG A 775 -10.76 41.25 101.60
N ILE A 776 -10.90 41.48 100.28
CA ILE A 776 -9.96 42.01 99.28
C ILE A 776 -8.98 40.99 98.71
#